data_AF-A0A3T0D7U5-F1
#
_entry.id   AF-A0A3T0D7U5-F1
#
_cell.length_a   1.000
_cell.length_b   1.000
_cell.length_c   1.000
_cell.angle_alpha   90.00
_cell.angle_beta   90.00
_cell.angle_gamma   90.00
#
_symmetry.space_group_name_H-M   'P 1'
#
loop_
_entity.id
_entity.type
_entity.pdbx_description
1 polymer ?
#
loop_
_entity_poly.entity_id
_entity_poly.type
_entity_poly.pdbx_seq_one_letter_code
_entity_poly.pdbx_strand_id
1 'polypeptide(L)'
;MKKECLRVFAVFMVFTFLLSLFPFVTFAQNTAYEKDKYPHLIGNSLVKKPSVAGRLQIIKQNGRRILADQNGEPIQLRGMSTHGLQWFPQIINNNAFAALANDWGCNVIRLAMYVGEGGYATNPQLKDKVIEGIKLAIQNDMYVIVDWHVLNPGDPNAEVYKGAKDFFKEIAQKFPNNFHIIYELCNEPNPTDPGVTNDEAGWKKVKAYAEPIIKMLRQMGNENIIIVGSPNWSQRPDFAIKDPIADDKVMYSVHFYTGTHKVDGYVFENMKRAIEAGVPVFVTEWGTSEASGDGGPYLDEADKWLEYLNANNISWVNWSLTNKNETSGAFVPYISGVSQATDLDPGSDQKWDISELSISGEYVRSRIKGIPYQPIERTLKISQDQVACAPIGQPILPSDFEDGTRQGWDWDEPSGVKGALTIEEANGSNALSWEVEYPEKKPQDGWASAPRLILRNINITRGDCKYLCFDFYLKPKQATKGELAIFLAFAPPSLNYWAQAEDSFNIDLSNLSTLKKTPDGFYSFKISFDLDKIKEGKIIGPDTHLRDIIIVVADVNSDFKGRMYLDNVRFTNMLFEDVTPQTTGYEAISKLYSKKIVNGISTNLFGPEKAVTRAEVAAMAVRLLDLQEESYMGEFADVSKNSWYANEVSTAYKAGIILGDGKYIKPEKAVTREEMAVFAMRIYRVLTDEKVEATEEIAISDKNSISSWARQDVNAAISLGLMDVFTDGSFGPKAKVTRAEATQIIYKILELTGKM
;
A
#
# COMPACT_ATOMS: atom_id res chain seq x y z
N MET A 1 -70.85 30.25 -13.26
CA MET A 1 -69.66 31.14 -13.20
C MET A 1 -68.86 31.17 -11.88
N LYS A 2 -69.17 30.37 -10.84
CA LYS A 2 -68.35 30.32 -9.60
C LYS A 2 -67.74 28.96 -9.24
N LYS A 3 -68.00 27.90 -10.00
CA LYS A 3 -67.47 26.55 -9.73
C LYS A 3 -66.35 26.09 -10.66
N GLU A 4 -66.16 26.74 -11.82
CA GLU A 4 -65.07 26.40 -12.75
C GLU A 4 -63.77 27.18 -12.49
N CYS A 5 -63.83 28.40 -11.95
CA CYS A 5 -62.63 29.14 -11.55
C CYS A 5 -61.85 28.49 -10.38
N LEU A 6 -62.55 27.80 -9.45
CA LEU A 6 -61.87 27.19 -8.30
C LEU A 6 -61.08 25.92 -8.66
N ARG A 7 -61.51 25.17 -9.69
CA ARG A 7 -60.78 23.97 -10.13
C ARG A 7 -59.52 24.33 -10.91
N VAL A 8 -59.54 25.40 -11.70
CA VAL A 8 -58.35 25.87 -12.41
C VAL A 8 -57.31 26.47 -11.44
N PHE A 9 -57.75 27.16 -10.37
CA PHE A 9 -56.84 27.68 -9.34
C PHE A 9 -56.21 26.58 -8.48
N ALA A 10 -56.96 25.53 -8.14
CA ALA A 10 -56.43 24.41 -7.35
C ALA A 10 -55.42 23.57 -8.15
N VAL A 11 -55.63 23.37 -9.45
CA VAL A 11 -54.67 22.64 -10.30
C VAL A 11 -53.40 23.46 -10.55
N PHE A 12 -53.49 24.79 -10.67
CA PHE A 12 -52.30 25.65 -10.76
C PHE A 12 -51.51 25.69 -9.44
N MET A 13 -52.18 25.77 -8.29
CA MET A 13 -51.50 25.78 -6.98
C MET A 13 -50.76 24.46 -6.69
N VAL A 14 -51.36 23.32 -7.04
CA VAL A 14 -50.72 22.00 -6.87
C VAL A 14 -49.54 21.83 -7.84
N PHE A 15 -49.59 22.42 -9.05
CA PHE A 15 -48.44 22.41 -9.96
C PHE A 15 -47.29 23.32 -9.49
N THR A 16 -47.58 24.48 -8.90
CA THR A 16 -46.54 25.35 -8.30
C THR A 16 -45.96 24.80 -6.99
N PHE A 17 -46.71 24.03 -6.21
CA PHE A 17 -46.21 23.43 -4.96
C PHE A 17 -45.42 22.13 -5.19
N LEU A 18 -45.67 21.41 -6.29
CA LEU A 18 -44.86 20.26 -6.71
C LEU A 18 -43.52 20.67 -7.34
N LEU A 19 -43.40 21.91 -7.84
CA LEU A 19 -42.14 22.48 -8.31
C LEU A 19 -41.27 23.08 -7.19
N SER A 20 -41.82 23.28 -5.98
CA SER A 20 -41.07 23.77 -4.80
C SER A 20 -40.62 22.67 -3.83
N LEU A 21 -40.92 21.40 -4.13
CA LEU A 21 -40.58 20.24 -3.30
C LEU A 21 -39.53 19.29 -3.95
N PHE A 22 -39.06 19.62 -5.15
CA PHE A 22 -37.76 19.12 -5.55
C PHE A 22 -36.73 20.04 -4.88
N PRO A 23 -35.86 19.54 -4.00
CA PRO A 23 -34.63 20.27 -3.76
C PRO A 23 -34.05 20.53 -5.15
N PHE A 24 -33.72 21.78 -5.45
CA PHE A 24 -32.62 22.02 -6.35
C PHE A 24 -31.43 21.33 -5.67
N VAL A 25 -31.29 20.02 -5.92
CA VAL A 25 -30.00 19.42 -6.06
C VAL A 25 -29.44 20.22 -7.22
N THR A 26 -28.72 21.29 -6.88
CA THR A 26 -27.54 21.62 -7.66
C THR A 26 -26.80 20.30 -7.73
N PHE A 27 -27.04 19.55 -8.80
CA PHE A 27 -25.99 18.74 -9.36
C PHE A 27 -24.89 19.76 -9.51
N ALA A 28 -23.95 19.80 -8.56
CA ALA A 28 -22.62 20.16 -8.92
C ALA A 28 -22.36 19.26 -10.12
N GLN A 29 -22.42 19.83 -11.32
CA GLN A 29 -21.77 19.18 -12.44
C GLN A 29 -20.40 18.85 -11.86
N ASN A 30 -20.06 17.57 -11.76
CA ASN A 30 -18.68 17.17 -11.59
C ASN A 30 -17.97 17.72 -12.82
N THR A 31 -17.58 19.00 -12.75
CA THR A 31 -16.79 19.63 -13.77
C THR A 31 -15.45 18.92 -13.67
N ALA A 32 -15.06 18.29 -14.78
CA ALA A 32 -13.74 17.69 -14.90
C ALA A 32 -12.70 18.70 -14.42
N TYR A 33 -11.97 18.39 -13.34
CA TYR A 33 -11.05 19.33 -12.70
C TYR A 33 -9.98 19.82 -13.68
N GLU A 34 -9.67 19.01 -14.70
CA GLU A 34 -8.76 19.36 -15.78
C GLU A 34 -9.24 20.58 -16.57
N LYS A 35 -10.56 20.76 -16.78
CA LYS A 35 -11.05 21.94 -17.54
C LYS A 35 -10.68 23.26 -16.88
N ASP A 36 -10.59 23.28 -15.55
CA ASP A 36 -10.29 24.47 -14.78
C ASP A 36 -8.79 24.61 -14.49
N LYS A 37 -8.09 23.49 -14.23
CA LYS A 37 -6.69 23.49 -13.75
C LYS A 37 -5.65 23.09 -14.81
N TYR A 38 -6.01 22.20 -15.74
CA TYR A 38 -5.11 21.60 -16.74
C TYR A 38 -5.83 21.44 -18.10
N PRO A 39 -6.21 22.56 -18.75
CA PRO A 39 -7.18 22.53 -19.85
C PRO A 39 -6.68 21.79 -21.09
N HIS A 40 -5.36 21.68 -21.30
CA HIS A 40 -4.78 21.01 -22.47
C HIS A 40 -4.71 19.49 -22.30
N LEU A 41 -5.10 18.94 -21.14
CA LEU A 41 -5.33 17.50 -20.97
C LEU A 41 -6.60 17.02 -21.68
N ILE A 42 -7.53 17.92 -21.99
CA ILE A 42 -8.79 17.60 -22.65
C ILE A 42 -8.69 17.85 -24.16
N GLY A 43 -9.12 16.87 -24.95
CA GLY A 43 -9.12 16.90 -26.40
C GLY A 43 -7.93 16.18 -27.05
N ASN A 44 -8.13 15.81 -28.31
CA ASN A 44 -7.18 15.02 -29.10
C ASN A 44 -7.16 15.42 -30.58
N SER A 45 -7.60 16.63 -30.94
CA SER A 45 -7.71 17.07 -32.35
C SER A 45 -6.38 17.05 -33.11
N LEU A 46 -5.26 17.25 -32.41
CA LEU A 46 -3.90 17.18 -32.97
C LEU A 46 -3.33 15.74 -33.00
N VAL A 47 -4.01 14.77 -32.41
CA VAL A 47 -3.60 13.35 -32.32
C VAL A 47 -4.07 12.61 -33.57
N LYS A 48 -3.60 13.08 -34.73
CA LYS A 48 -3.97 12.57 -36.05
C LYS A 48 -3.28 11.23 -36.31
N LYS A 49 -4.01 10.26 -36.86
CA LYS A 49 -3.45 8.99 -37.33
C LYS A 49 -2.68 9.15 -38.64
N PRO A 50 -1.75 8.23 -38.99
CA PRO A 50 -0.98 8.27 -40.23
C PRO A 50 -1.83 8.39 -41.51
N SER A 51 -3.00 7.76 -41.57
CA SER A 51 -3.92 7.87 -42.72
C SER A 51 -4.38 9.30 -43.01
N VAL A 52 -4.44 10.14 -41.97
CA VAL A 52 -4.82 11.56 -42.05
C VAL A 52 -3.57 12.44 -42.20
N ALA A 53 -2.56 12.20 -41.37
CA ALA A 53 -1.39 13.06 -41.26
C ALA A 53 -0.31 12.78 -42.33
N GLY A 54 -0.22 11.57 -42.86
CA GLY A 54 0.79 11.16 -43.82
C GLY A 54 2.22 11.30 -43.28
N ARG A 55 3.13 11.80 -44.12
CA ARG A 55 4.56 11.91 -43.77
C ARG A 55 4.81 13.02 -42.74
N LEU A 56 5.46 12.66 -41.64
CA LEU A 56 5.88 13.59 -40.61
C LEU A 56 7.08 14.44 -41.06
N GLN A 57 7.12 15.68 -40.57
CA GLN A 57 8.22 16.61 -40.78
C GLN A 57 8.39 17.53 -39.56
N ILE A 58 9.53 18.23 -39.50
CA ILE A 58 9.79 19.24 -38.47
C ILE A 58 9.61 20.61 -39.11
N ILE A 59 8.70 21.41 -38.57
CA ILE A 59 8.47 22.80 -39.01
C ILE A 59 8.93 23.78 -37.96
N LYS A 60 9.20 25.02 -38.39
CA LYS A 60 9.46 26.13 -37.47
C LYS A 60 8.17 26.92 -37.25
N GLN A 61 7.70 26.99 -36.02
CA GLN A 61 6.54 27.77 -35.62
C GLN A 61 6.87 28.56 -34.34
N ASN A 62 6.64 29.88 -34.36
CA ASN A 62 6.85 30.76 -33.20
C ASN A 62 8.23 30.63 -32.54
N GLY A 63 9.28 30.50 -33.35
CA GLY A 63 10.66 30.33 -32.86
C GLY A 63 11.03 28.91 -32.43
N ARG A 64 10.05 28.00 -32.30
CA ARG A 64 10.24 26.60 -31.93
C ARG A 64 10.27 25.70 -33.16
N ARG A 65 10.91 24.55 -33.05
CA ARG A 65 10.83 23.47 -34.03
C ARG A 65 9.93 22.37 -33.47
N ILE A 66 8.83 22.08 -34.16
CA ILE A 66 7.82 21.13 -33.70
C ILE A 66 7.49 20.11 -34.79
N LEU A 67 6.91 19.00 -34.38
CA LEU A 67 6.44 17.96 -35.29
C LEU A 67 5.17 18.44 -36.01
N ALA A 68 5.10 18.19 -37.31
CA ALA A 68 3.95 18.48 -38.15
C ALA A 68 3.67 17.33 -39.12
N ASP A 69 2.44 17.34 -39.63
CA ASP A 69 2.00 16.42 -40.67
C ASP A 69 2.49 16.83 -42.07
N GLN A 70 2.09 16.07 -43.09
CA GLN A 70 2.51 16.30 -44.48
C GLN A 70 2.06 17.66 -45.05
N ASN A 71 1.02 18.27 -44.47
CA ASN A 71 0.49 19.57 -44.88
C ASN A 71 1.13 20.73 -44.12
N GLY A 72 2.02 20.44 -43.15
CA GLY A 72 2.64 21.45 -42.31
C GLY A 72 1.77 21.89 -41.13
N GLU A 73 0.72 21.12 -40.80
CA GLU A 73 -0.11 21.38 -39.63
C GLU A 73 0.46 20.65 -38.40
N PRO A 74 0.53 21.29 -37.22
CA PRO A 74 1.04 20.67 -36.00
C PRO A 74 0.38 19.32 -35.73
N ILE A 75 1.17 18.37 -35.25
CA ILE A 75 0.70 17.04 -34.86
C ILE A 75 1.34 16.66 -33.54
N GLN A 76 0.56 16.03 -32.66
CA GLN A 76 1.05 15.44 -31.44
C GLN A 76 0.85 13.93 -31.49
N LEU A 77 1.93 13.16 -31.33
CA LEU A 77 1.83 11.73 -31.17
C LEU A 77 1.63 11.39 -29.68
N ARG A 78 0.63 10.56 -29.38
CA ARG A 78 0.31 10.05 -28.05
C ARG A 78 0.15 8.55 -28.14
N GLY A 79 0.81 7.82 -27.26
CA GLY A 79 0.78 6.37 -27.33
C GLY A 79 1.52 5.67 -26.21
N MET A 80 1.78 4.39 -26.45
CA MET A 80 2.35 3.46 -25.48
C MET A 80 3.63 2.81 -26.01
N SER A 81 4.58 2.57 -25.12
CA SER A 81 5.75 1.72 -25.38
C SER A 81 5.43 0.29 -24.97
N THR A 82 5.88 -0.68 -25.77
CA THR A 82 6.06 -2.02 -25.24
C THR A 82 7.08 -1.96 -24.10
N HIS A 83 7.00 -2.91 -23.16
CA HIS A 83 8.18 -3.24 -22.36
C HIS A 83 9.20 -3.94 -23.28
N GLY A 84 10.37 -4.33 -22.75
CA GLY A 84 11.34 -5.16 -23.47
C GLY A 84 10.71 -6.38 -24.14
N LEU A 85 10.79 -6.44 -25.47
CA LEU A 85 10.15 -7.46 -26.30
C LEU A 85 10.62 -8.89 -25.98
N GLN A 86 11.81 -9.06 -25.40
CA GLN A 86 12.33 -10.35 -24.97
C GLN A 86 11.59 -10.92 -23.75
N TRP A 87 10.94 -10.05 -22.97
CA TRP A 87 10.21 -10.43 -21.76
C TRP A 87 8.70 -10.42 -21.98
N PHE A 88 8.19 -9.42 -22.71
CA PHE A 88 6.75 -9.26 -22.95
C PHE A 88 6.37 -9.24 -24.44
N PRO A 89 6.78 -10.25 -25.25
CA PRO A 89 6.47 -10.30 -26.68
C PRO A 89 4.98 -10.52 -26.99
N GLN A 90 4.19 -10.95 -26.00
CA GLN A 90 2.78 -11.34 -26.16
C GLN A 90 1.90 -10.16 -26.61
N ILE A 91 2.29 -8.92 -26.26
CA ILE A 91 1.59 -7.69 -26.72
C ILE A 91 1.64 -7.51 -28.24
N ILE A 92 2.59 -8.16 -28.93
CA ILE A 92 2.67 -8.15 -30.40
C ILE A 92 1.64 -9.12 -30.97
N ASN A 93 0.39 -8.67 -30.99
CA ASN A 93 -0.76 -9.34 -31.60
C ASN A 93 -1.74 -8.29 -32.18
N ASN A 94 -2.56 -8.68 -33.15
CA ASN A 94 -3.42 -7.72 -33.86
C ASN A 94 -4.52 -7.12 -32.99
N ASN A 95 -5.08 -7.88 -32.06
CA ASN A 95 -6.19 -7.42 -31.22
C ASN A 95 -5.73 -6.30 -30.28
N ALA A 96 -4.56 -6.44 -29.67
CA ALA A 96 -3.93 -5.43 -28.84
C ALA A 96 -3.65 -4.14 -29.61
N PHE A 97 -3.09 -4.26 -30.82
CA PHE A 97 -2.81 -3.09 -31.67
C PHE A 97 -4.08 -2.38 -32.11
N ALA A 98 -5.14 -3.13 -32.43
CA ALA A 98 -6.46 -2.58 -32.74
C ALA A 98 -7.08 -1.88 -31.51
N ALA A 99 -6.97 -2.48 -30.32
CA ALA A 99 -7.44 -1.90 -29.07
C ALA A 99 -6.73 -0.57 -28.75
N LEU A 100 -5.40 -0.55 -28.85
CA LEU A 100 -4.61 0.66 -28.64
C LEU A 100 -4.95 1.75 -29.67
N ALA A 101 -5.07 1.37 -30.94
CA ALA A 101 -5.40 2.32 -32.01
C ALA A 101 -6.81 2.92 -31.86
N ASN A 102 -7.80 2.10 -31.50
CA ASN A 102 -9.22 2.45 -31.63
C ASN A 102 -9.87 2.77 -30.28
N ASP A 103 -9.70 1.89 -29.29
CA ASP A 103 -10.27 2.10 -27.96
C ASP A 103 -9.44 3.12 -27.15
N TRP A 104 -8.11 3.04 -27.18
CA TRP A 104 -7.25 4.00 -26.46
C TRP A 104 -6.99 5.27 -27.29
N GLY A 105 -7.21 5.23 -28.60
CA GLY A 105 -7.01 6.37 -29.49
C GLY A 105 -5.54 6.70 -29.74
N CYS A 106 -4.63 5.75 -29.56
CA CYS A 106 -3.22 5.92 -29.89
C CYS A 106 -3.05 6.21 -31.39
N ASN A 107 -2.13 7.12 -31.71
CA ASN A 107 -1.64 7.32 -33.08
C ASN A 107 -0.16 6.92 -33.23
N VAL A 108 0.49 6.48 -32.15
CA VAL A 108 1.85 5.93 -32.16
C VAL A 108 1.96 4.74 -31.20
N ILE A 109 2.82 3.78 -31.53
CA ILE A 109 3.29 2.74 -30.62
C ILE A 109 4.82 2.65 -30.70
N ARG A 110 5.49 2.38 -29.59
CA ARG A 110 6.95 2.19 -29.53
C ARG A 110 7.30 0.74 -29.26
N LEU A 111 8.24 0.20 -30.04
CA LEU A 111 8.72 -1.18 -29.95
C LEU A 111 10.10 -1.21 -29.30
N ALA A 112 10.14 -1.36 -27.97
CA ALA A 112 11.36 -1.34 -27.17
C ALA A 112 12.15 -2.65 -27.33
N MET A 113 13.11 -2.67 -28.26
CA MET A 113 13.96 -3.83 -28.52
C MET A 113 15.28 -3.70 -27.76
N TYR A 114 15.34 -4.30 -26.57
CA TYR A 114 16.60 -4.43 -25.83
C TYR A 114 17.62 -5.22 -26.64
N VAL A 115 18.89 -4.90 -26.39
CA VAL A 115 20.03 -5.54 -27.06
C VAL A 115 20.84 -6.34 -26.05
N GLY A 116 21.17 -5.73 -24.91
CA GLY A 116 21.64 -6.42 -23.71
C GLY A 116 20.50 -7.15 -22.98
N GLU A 117 20.75 -7.62 -21.76
CA GLU A 117 19.71 -8.15 -20.85
C GLU A 117 18.85 -9.29 -21.44
N GLY A 118 19.47 -10.17 -22.24
CA GLY A 118 18.78 -11.25 -22.95
C GLY A 118 18.09 -10.82 -24.25
N GLY A 119 18.31 -9.59 -24.71
CA GLY A 119 17.77 -9.03 -25.93
C GLY A 119 18.53 -9.42 -27.20
N TYR A 120 18.50 -8.55 -28.20
CA TYR A 120 18.96 -8.81 -29.57
C TYR A 120 20.40 -9.35 -29.70
N ALA A 121 21.34 -8.94 -28.85
CA ALA A 121 22.73 -9.40 -28.95
C ALA A 121 22.88 -10.90 -28.67
N THR A 122 22.07 -11.46 -27.77
CA THR A 122 22.05 -12.90 -27.46
C THR A 122 20.93 -13.63 -28.20
N ASN A 123 19.85 -12.94 -28.56
CA ASN A 123 18.63 -13.49 -29.15
C ASN A 123 18.22 -12.70 -30.42
N PRO A 124 18.96 -12.83 -31.55
CA PRO A 124 18.74 -12.01 -32.74
C PRO A 124 17.39 -12.23 -33.43
N GLN A 125 16.70 -13.35 -33.16
CA GLN A 125 15.33 -13.61 -33.64
C GLN A 125 14.31 -12.61 -33.07
N LEU A 126 14.66 -11.88 -32.00
CA LEU A 126 13.79 -10.85 -31.42
C LEU A 126 13.38 -9.76 -32.43
N LYS A 127 14.22 -9.52 -33.44
CA LYS A 127 13.92 -8.62 -34.57
C LYS A 127 12.64 -9.02 -35.31
N ASP A 128 12.28 -10.30 -35.34
CA ASP A 128 11.04 -10.74 -35.99
C ASP A 128 9.81 -10.14 -35.31
N LYS A 129 9.84 -9.96 -33.98
CA LYS A 129 8.78 -9.27 -33.23
C LYS A 129 8.71 -7.79 -33.55
N VAL A 130 9.85 -7.12 -33.79
CA VAL A 130 9.87 -5.74 -34.29
C VAL A 130 9.22 -5.65 -35.67
N ILE A 131 9.59 -6.56 -36.59
CA ILE A 131 9.03 -6.60 -37.95
C ILE A 131 7.52 -6.86 -37.92
N GLU A 132 7.06 -7.75 -37.05
CA GLU A 132 5.64 -8.03 -36.82
C GLU A 132 4.92 -6.80 -36.28
N GLY A 133 5.44 -6.18 -35.23
CA GLY A 133 4.89 -4.95 -34.64
C GLY A 133 4.79 -3.80 -35.65
N ILE A 134 5.80 -3.60 -36.53
CA ILE A 134 5.73 -2.60 -37.61
C ILE A 134 4.54 -2.87 -38.53
N LYS A 135 4.33 -4.12 -38.94
CA LYS A 135 3.20 -4.48 -39.82
C LYS A 135 1.86 -4.23 -39.13
N LEU A 136 1.75 -4.61 -37.86
CA LEU A 136 0.53 -4.43 -37.08
C LEU A 136 0.21 -2.95 -36.84
N ALA A 137 1.22 -2.10 -36.61
CA ALA A 137 1.03 -0.66 -36.48
C ALA A 137 0.55 -0.03 -37.78
N ILE A 138 1.14 -0.39 -38.92
CA ILE A 138 0.67 0.05 -40.24
C ILE A 138 -0.77 -0.42 -40.48
N GLN A 139 -1.07 -1.68 -40.17
CA GLN A 139 -2.41 -2.25 -40.34
C GLN A 139 -3.47 -1.56 -39.48
N ASN A 140 -3.10 -1.12 -38.28
CA ASN A 140 -4.01 -0.46 -37.32
C ASN A 140 -3.85 1.07 -37.31
N ASP A 141 -3.28 1.64 -38.37
CA ASP A 141 -3.18 3.08 -38.60
C ASP A 141 -2.55 3.83 -37.41
N MET A 142 -1.33 3.41 -37.06
CA MET A 142 -0.46 4.06 -36.07
C MET A 142 0.94 4.25 -36.63
N TYR A 143 1.59 5.34 -36.25
CA TYR A 143 3.04 5.46 -36.37
C TYR A 143 3.70 4.42 -35.47
N VAL A 144 4.93 4.03 -35.81
CA VAL A 144 5.69 3.04 -35.05
C VAL A 144 7.11 3.51 -34.83
N ILE A 145 7.49 3.63 -33.55
CA ILE A 145 8.87 3.90 -33.16
C ILE A 145 9.61 2.57 -33.07
N VAL A 146 10.62 2.41 -33.90
CA VAL A 146 11.56 1.27 -33.86
C VAL A 146 12.73 1.70 -32.98
N ASP A 147 12.72 1.22 -31.74
CA ASP A 147 13.65 1.64 -30.71
C ASP A 147 14.74 0.59 -30.49
N TRP A 148 15.98 1.03 -30.73
CA TRP A 148 17.18 0.30 -30.33
C TRP A 148 17.49 0.65 -28.87
N HIS A 149 17.00 -0.21 -27.98
CA HIS A 149 16.82 0.11 -26.57
C HIS A 149 18.14 -0.03 -25.78
N VAL A 150 19.01 0.97 -25.92
CA VAL A 150 20.23 1.14 -25.11
C VAL A 150 19.85 1.44 -23.67
N LEU A 151 20.44 0.70 -22.72
CA LEU A 151 20.24 0.88 -21.29
C LEU A 151 21.45 0.34 -20.52
N ASN A 152 21.63 -0.98 -20.49
CA ASN A 152 22.77 -1.62 -19.85
C ASN A 152 23.61 -2.39 -20.89
N PRO A 153 24.85 -1.95 -21.17
CA PRO A 153 25.55 -0.79 -20.60
C PRO A 153 25.08 0.56 -21.21
N GLY A 154 25.54 1.68 -20.65
CA GLY A 154 25.03 3.01 -20.98
C GLY A 154 25.71 3.72 -22.15
N ASP A 155 26.84 3.22 -22.68
CA ASP A 155 27.49 3.76 -23.88
C ASP A 155 26.94 3.07 -25.15
N PRO A 156 26.26 3.79 -26.07
CA PRO A 156 25.74 3.20 -27.30
C PRO A 156 26.86 2.68 -28.24
N ASN A 157 28.13 3.07 -28.00
CA ASN A 157 29.28 2.57 -28.73
C ASN A 157 29.85 1.27 -28.15
N ALA A 158 29.30 0.76 -27.05
CA ALA A 158 29.78 -0.48 -26.44
C ALA A 158 29.67 -1.67 -27.39
N GLU A 159 30.58 -2.63 -27.25
CA GLU A 159 30.72 -3.79 -28.15
C GLU A 159 29.42 -4.61 -28.29
N VAL A 160 28.60 -4.66 -27.23
CA VAL A 160 27.30 -5.35 -27.26
C VAL A 160 26.32 -4.72 -28.25
N TYR A 161 26.45 -3.43 -28.55
CA TYR A 161 25.58 -2.68 -29.46
C TYR A 161 26.11 -2.60 -30.90
N LYS A 162 27.22 -3.28 -31.25
CA LYS A 162 27.83 -3.19 -32.59
C LYS A 162 26.91 -3.50 -33.76
N GLY A 163 25.85 -4.27 -33.53
CA GLY A 163 24.86 -4.65 -34.55
C GLY A 163 23.87 -3.56 -34.94
N ALA A 164 23.88 -2.39 -34.28
CA ALA A 164 22.86 -1.36 -34.45
C ALA A 164 22.72 -0.87 -35.90
N LYS A 165 23.84 -0.52 -36.54
CA LYS A 165 23.84 0.02 -37.90
C LYS A 165 23.25 -0.97 -38.90
N ASP A 166 23.63 -2.24 -38.80
CA ASP A 166 23.12 -3.29 -39.69
C ASP A 166 21.65 -3.61 -39.41
N PHE A 167 21.23 -3.58 -38.15
CA PHE A 167 19.81 -3.71 -37.78
C PHE A 167 18.96 -2.62 -38.45
N PHE A 168 19.31 -1.35 -38.27
CA PHE A 168 18.54 -0.25 -38.89
C PHE A 168 18.57 -0.31 -40.42
N LYS A 169 19.71 -0.71 -41.00
CA LYS A 169 19.83 -0.94 -42.44
C LYS A 169 18.82 -1.99 -42.91
N GLU A 170 18.72 -3.11 -42.21
CA GLU A 170 17.83 -4.21 -42.57
C GLU A 170 16.36 -3.81 -42.45
N ILE A 171 15.97 -3.15 -41.36
CA ILE A 171 14.59 -2.63 -41.20
C ILE A 171 14.26 -1.64 -42.33
N ALA A 172 15.17 -0.72 -42.65
CA ALA A 172 14.98 0.25 -43.74
C ALA A 172 14.95 -0.41 -45.13
N GLN A 173 15.71 -1.48 -45.37
CA GLN A 173 15.60 -2.26 -46.61
C GLN A 173 14.25 -2.96 -46.73
N LYS A 174 13.70 -3.42 -45.61
CA LYS A 174 12.42 -4.13 -45.57
C LYS A 174 11.21 -3.19 -45.69
N PHE A 175 11.35 -1.97 -45.20
CA PHE A 175 10.31 -0.94 -45.22
C PHE A 175 10.86 0.40 -45.74
N PRO A 176 11.26 0.47 -47.03
CA PRO A 176 11.98 1.61 -47.58
C PRO A 176 11.16 2.90 -47.50
N ASN A 177 11.70 3.91 -46.82
CA ASN A 177 11.12 5.24 -46.61
C ASN A 177 9.64 5.20 -46.17
N ASN A 178 9.24 4.17 -45.42
CA ASN A 178 7.85 3.99 -44.99
C ASN A 178 7.47 5.07 -43.97
N PHE A 179 6.50 5.92 -44.29
CA PHE A 179 6.17 7.11 -43.48
C PHE A 179 5.59 6.82 -42.09
N HIS A 180 5.17 5.58 -41.80
CA HIS A 180 4.72 5.19 -40.48
C HIS A 180 5.90 5.03 -39.50
N ILE A 181 7.10 4.74 -40.00
CA ILE A 181 8.25 4.38 -39.17
C ILE A 181 8.95 5.65 -38.67
N ILE A 182 9.27 5.64 -37.38
CA ILE A 182 10.17 6.57 -36.70
C ILE A 182 11.31 5.73 -36.14
N TYR A 183 12.57 6.16 -36.32
CA TYR A 183 13.72 5.42 -35.78
C TYR A 183 14.22 6.08 -34.51
N GLU A 184 14.31 5.33 -33.41
CA GLU A 184 14.95 5.78 -32.17
C GLU A 184 16.27 5.01 -32.01
N LEU A 185 17.40 5.73 -32.14
CA LEU A 185 18.70 5.08 -32.34
C LEU A 185 19.33 4.56 -31.05
N CYS A 186 19.04 5.20 -29.92
CA CYS A 186 19.57 4.83 -28.62
C CYS A 186 18.65 5.40 -27.52
N ASN A 187 17.86 4.52 -26.90
CA ASN A 187 16.94 4.83 -25.81
C ASN A 187 17.56 5.73 -24.73
N GLU A 188 18.49 5.20 -23.93
CA GLU A 188 19.01 5.89 -22.74
C GLU A 188 20.53 5.81 -22.63
N PRO A 189 21.27 6.68 -23.33
CA PRO A 189 22.68 6.88 -23.03
C PRO A 189 22.87 7.32 -21.56
N ASN A 190 23.67 6.58 -20.79
CA ASN A 190 23.74 6.75 -19.34
C ASN A 190 25.12 6.32 -18.77
N PRO A 191 25.40 6.52 -17.46
CA PRO A 191 26.73 6.28 -16.91
C PRO A 191 27.00 4.82 -16.53
N THR A 192 26.06 3.88 -16.70
CA THR A 192 26.28 2.46 -16.41
C THR A 192 27.42 1.91 -17.28
N ASP A 193 28.41 1.29 -16.66
CA ASP A 193 29.66 0.92 -17.30
C ASP A 193 29.52 -0.24 -18.32
N PRO A 194 30.20 -0.17 -19.49
CA PRO A 194 30.81 1.02 -20.08
C PRO A 194 29.77 2.10 -20.44
N GLY A 195 29.95 3.32 -19.92
CA GLY A 195 28.95 4.39 -19.95
C GLY A 195 29.37 5.69 -20.64
N VAL A 196 28.41 6.61 -20.78
CA VAL A 196 28.64 8.02 -21.14
C VAL A 196 28.50 8.93 -19.93
N THR A 197 29.35 9.95 -19.85
CA THR A 197 29.33 10.98 -18.81
C THR A 197 28.18 11.97 -19.02
N ASN A 198 27.68 12.59 -17.95
CA ASN A 198 26.61 13.59 -18.02
C ASN A 198 27.15 15.00 -18.39
N ASP A 199 27.88 15.09 -19.50
CA ASP A 199 28.56 16.29 -19.99
C ASP A 199 28.68 16.30 -21.52
N GLU A 200 29.32 17.32 -22.09
CA GLU A 200 29.54 17.45 -23.52
C GLU A 200 30.38 16.30 -24.11
N ALA A 201 31.25 15.65 -23.31
CA ALA A 201 32.03 14.51 -23.79
C ALA A 201 31.14 13.28 -23.97
N GLY A 202 30.20 13.04 -23.04
CA GLY A 202 29.17 12.03 -23.21
C GLY A 202 28.26 12.30 -24.41
N TRP A 203 27.82 13.55 -24.59
CA TRP A 203 27.04 13.94 -25.78
C TRP A 203 27.77 13.67 -27.09
N LYS A 204 29.07 13.99 -27.16
CA LYS A 204 29.91 13.71 -28.34
C LYS A 204 30.00 12.22 -28.66
N LYS A 205 30.05 11.34 -27.65
CA LYS A 205 30.00 9.89 -27.87
C LYS A 205 28.67 9.44 -28.47
N VAL A 206 27.55 9.99 -28.00
CA VAL A 206 26.23 9.70 -28.56
C VAL A 206 26.12 10.17 -30.01
N LYS A 207 26.61 11.38 -30.32
CA LYS A 207 26.66 11.89 -31.70
C LYS A 207 27.52 11.03 -32.62
N ALA A 208 28.72 10.64 -32.16
CA ALA A 208 29.64 9.80 -32.92
C ALA A 208 29.01 8.44 -33.28
N TYR A 209 28.16 7.90 -32.41
CA TYR A 209 27.36 6.71 -32.66
C TYR A 209 26.23 6.96 -33.68
N ALA A 210 25.46 8.04 -33.50
CA ALA A 210 24.24 8.30 -34.28
C ALA A 210 24.51 8.76 -35.72
N GLU A 211 25.47 9.66 -35.93
CA GLU A 211 25.72 10.30 -37.23
C GLU A 211 25.98 9.30 -38.38
N PRO A 212 26.78 8.23 -38.21
CA PRO A 212 26.98 7.21 -39.24
C PRO A 212 25.71 6.42 -39.61
N ILE A 213 24.82 6.18 -38.64
CA ILE A 213 23.55 5.47 -38.85
C ILE A 213 22.57 6.39 -39.58
N ILE A 214 22.44 7.64 -39.15
CA ILE A 214 21.62 8.67 -39.81
C ILE A 214 22.06 8.83 -41.25
N LYS A 215 23.36 9.05 -41.49
CA LYS A 215 23.92 9.19 -42.84
C LYS A 215 23.57 8.00 -43.73
N MET A 216 23.68 6.78 -43.21
CA MET A 216 23.32 5.57 -43.94
C MET A 216 21.83 5.54 -44.29
N LEU A 217 20.94 5.79 -43.32
CA LEU A 217 19.49 5.81 -43.55
C LEU A 217 19.11 6.86 -44.62
N ARG A 218 19.68 8.07 -44.54
CA ARG A 218 19.47 9.13 -45.55
C ARG A 218 20.02 8.75 -46.92
N GLN A 219 21.21 8.16 -47.00
CA GLN A 219 21.81 7.68 -48.26
C GLN A 219 20.97 6.59 -48.93
N MET A 220 20.23 5.80 -48.15
CA MET A 220 19.26 4.82 -48.65
C MET A 220 17.90 5.44 -49.04
N GLY A 221 17.75 6.76 -48.93
CA GLY A 221 16.53 7.49 -49.30
C GLY A 221 15.45 7.54 -48.21
N ASN A 222 15.78 7.21 -46.95
CA ASN A 222 14.82 7.25 -45.85
C ASN A 222 14.71 8.67 -45.29
N GLU A 223 13.53 9.26 -45.37
CA GLU A 223 13.19 10.60 -44.87
C GLU A 223 12.42 10.54 -43.54
N ASN A 224 12.46 9.39 -42.87
CA ASN A 224 11.80 9.17 -41.58
C ASN A 224 12.31 10.15 -40.51
N ILE A 225 11.44 10.49 -39.56
CA ILE A 225 11.89 11.12 -38.31
C ILE A 225 12.86 10.17 -37.62
N ILE A 226 13.97 10.72 -37.12
CA ILE A 226 14.95 10.00 -36.31
C ILE A 226 15.01 10.68 -34.94
N ILE A 227 14.93 9.89 -33.88
CA ILE A 227 15.04 10.34 -32.50
C ILE A 227 16.37 9.83 -31.93
N VAL A 228 17.09 10.72 -31.26
CA VAL A 228 18.40 10.42 -30.66
C VAL A 228 18.36 10.72 -29.16
N GLY A 229 18.71 9.73 -28.35
CA GLY A 229 18.86 9.87 -26.91
C GLY A 229 19.99 10.79 -26.49
N SER A 230 20.11 11.05 -25.19
CA SER A 230 21.14 11.94 -24.63
C SER A 230 21.65 11.42 -23.29
N PRO A 231 22.78 11.92 -22.75
CA PRO A 231 23.31 11.44 -21.48
C PRO A 231 22.32 11.48 -20.31
N ASN A 232 22.66 10.74 -19.25
CA ASN A 232 21.90 10.66 -18.00
C ASN A 232 20.48 10.14 -18.19
N TRP A 233 20.36 8.99 -18.89
CA TRP A 233 19.08 8.36 -19.20
C TRP A 233 18.16 9.27 -20.02
N SER A 234 18.72 9.86 -21.08
CA SER A 234 18.00 10.76 -21.98
C SER A 234 17.34 11.93 -21.25
N GLN A 235 18.05 12.57 -20.32
CA GLN A 235 17.54 13.74 -19.58
C GLN A 235 18.14 15.06 -20.07
N ARG A 236 18.94 15.02 -21.14
CA ARG A 236 19.82 16.12 -21.57
C ARG A 236 19.62 16.53 -23.04
N PRO A 237 18.38 16.81 -23.50
CA PRO A 237 18.17 17.36 -24.84
C PRO A 237 18.82 18.74 -25.02
N ASP A 238 19.15 19.43 -23.91
CA ASP A 238 19.80 20.74 -23.90
C ASP A 238 21.20 20.74 -24.51
N PHE A 239 21.89 19.60 -24.60
CA PHE A 239 23.18 19.53 -25.29
C PHE A 239 23.08 19.78 -26.80
N ALA A 240 21.93 19.46 -27.40
CA ALA A 240 21.68 19.73 -28.82
C ALA A 240 21.49 21.21 -29.15
N ILE A 241 21.45 22.11 -28.15
CA ILE A 241 21.38 23.57 -28.39
C ILE A 241 22.65 24.07 -29.08
N LYS A 242 23.81 23.66 -28.55
CA LYS A 242 25.12 24.13 -29.04
C LYS A 242 25.73 23.21 -30.07
N ASP A 243 25.44 21.91 -29.98
CA ASP A 243 26.06 20.90 -30.83
C ASP A 243 25.01 19.92 -31.39
N PRO A 244 24.01 20.39 -32.16
CA PRO A 244 23.01 19.50 -32.76
C PRO A 244 23.64 18.60 -33.83
N ILE A 245 22.92 17.53 -34.18
CA ILE A 245 23.19 16.72 -35.36
C ILE A 245 22.65 17.48 -36.57
N ALA A 246 23.44 17.59 -37.64
CA ALA A 246 23.09 18.33 -38.84
C ALA A 246 22.16 17.53 -39.78
N ASP A 247 20.93 17.27 -39.34
CA ASP A 247 19.84 16.64 -40.12
C ASP A 247 18.51 17.33 -39.76
N ASP A 248 17.70 17.64 -40.75
CA ASP A 248 16.49 18.46 -40.59
C ASP A 248 15.28 17.69 -40.01
N LYS A 249 15.40 16.37 -39.86
CA LYS A 249 14.36 15.47 -39.36
C LYS A 249 14.80 14.69 -38.13
N VAL A 250 15.85 15.16 -37.45
CA VAL A 250 16.27 14.65 -36.15
C VAL A 250 15.55 15.38 -35.01
N MET A 251 15.02 14.61 -34.07
CA MET A 251 14.51 15.07 -32.78
C MET A 251 15.35 14.46 -31.64
N TYR A 252 15.25 15.04 -30.45
CA TYR A 252 16.01 14.61 -29.27
C TYR A 252 15.06 14.12 -28.19
N SER A 253 15.36 12.96 -27.60
CA SER A 253 14.48 12.41 -26.57
C SER A 253 14.65 13.13 -25.23
N VAL A 254 13.56 13.15 -24.46
CA VAL A 254 13.62 13.38 -23.03
C VAL A 254 12.79 12.34 -22.29
N HIS A 255 13.36 11.68 -21.29
CA HIS A 255 12.65 10.71 -20.46
C HIS A 255 12.44 11.22 -19.05
N PHE A 256 11.26 10.95 -18.49
CA PHE A 256 10.94 11.33 -17.11
C PHE A 256 9.98 10.31 -16.47
N TYR A 257 10.01 10.27 -15.14
CA TYR A 257 9.17 9.40 -14.33
C TYR A 257 8.63 10.25 -13.21
N THR A 258 7.32 10.42 -13.16
CA THR A 258 6.67 11.49 -12.37
C THR A 258 6.86 11.35 -10.86
N GLY A 259 7.17 10.15 -10.37
CA GLY A 259 7.59 9.91 -8.98
C GLY A 259 8.94 10.53 -8.64
N THR A 260 9.87 10.56 -9.59
CA THR A 260 11.26 11.03 -9.39
C THR A 260 11.50 12.43 -9.96
N HIS A 261 10.93 12.72 -11.12
CA HIS A 261 11.19 13.92 -11.91
C HIS A 261 9.96 14.83 -11.88
N LYS A 262 10.07 15.96 -11.17
CA LYS A 262 8.97 16.92 -11.00
C LYS A 262 9.05 18.04 -12.04
N VAL A 263 7.91 18.64 -12.38
CA VAL A 263 7.84 19.90 -13.13
C VAL A 263 8.62 20.97 -12.37
N ASP A 264 9.27 21.88 -13.11
CA ASP A 264 10.26 22.86 -12.61
C ASP A 264 11.54 22.23 -12.00
N GLY A 265 11.67 20.91 -12.04
CA GLY A 265 12.88 20.17 -11.65
C GLY A 265 13.93 20.09 -12.76
N TYR A 266 15.01 19.34 -12.47
CA TYR A 266 16.18 19.22 -13.35
C TYR A 266 15.84 18.81 -14.80
N VAL A 267 15.11 17.71 -14.97
CA VAL A 267 14.77 17.17 -16.30
C VAL A 267 13.83 18.11 -17.04
N PHE A 268 12.84 18.67 -16.34
CA PHE A 268 11.86 19.59 -16.91
C PHE A 268 12.54 20.85 -17.45
N GLU A 269 13.44 21.45 -16.67
CA GLU A 269 14.14 22.66 -17.07
C GLU A 269 15.13 22.42 -18.21
N ASN A 270 15.77 21.25 -18.29
CA ASN A 270 16.60 20.88 -19.44
C ASN A 270 15.76 20.77 -20.72
N MET A 271 14.62 20.08 -20.65
CA MET A 271 13.67 19.98 -21.77
C MET A 271 13.19 21.36 -22.21
N LYS A 272 12.69 22.16 -21.27
CA LYS A 272 12.16 23.50 -21.54
C LYS A 272 13.22 24.38 -22.20
N ARG A 273 14.46 24.38 -21.69
CA ARG A 273 15.57 25.13 -22.30
C ARG A 273 15.86 24.68 -23.73
N ALA A 274 15.84 23.38 -24.01
CA ALA A 274 16.01 22.87 -25.37
C ALA A 274 14.90 23.36 -26.31
N ILE A 275 13.64 23.23 -25.89
CA ILE A 275 12.46 23.67 -26.66
C ILE A 275 12.52 25.17 -26.94
N GLU A 276 12.80 25.99 -25.92
CA GLU A 276 12.89 27.45 -26.05
C GLU A 276 14.03 27.88 -26.98
N ALA A 277 15.13 27.13 -27.02
CA ALA A 277 16.24 27.34 -27.96
C ALA A 277 15.97 26.79 -29.39
N GLY A 278 14.78 26.22 -29.64
CA GLY A 278 14.38 25.72 -30.95
C GLY A 278 14.89 24.32 -31.29
N VAL A 279 15.28 23.54 -30.29
CA VAL A 279 15.58 22.10 -30.43
C VAL A 279 14.25 21.33 -30.47
N PRO A 280 14.01 20.47 -31.47
CA PRO A 280 12.81 19.64 -31.53
C PRO A 280 12.94 18.47 -30.55
N VAL A 281 12.05 18.41 -29.56
CA VAL A 281 12.05 17.39 -28.49
C VAL A 281 10.87 16.44 -28.66
N PHE A 282 11.09 15.16 -28.33
CA PHE A 282 10.06 14.11 -28.28
C PHE A 282 10.21 13.35 -26.96
N VAL A 283 9.14 13.11 -26.21
CA VAL A 283 9.18 12.23 -25.02
C VAL A 283 8.96 10.79 -25.47
N THR A 284 10.03 10.07 -25.82
CA THR A 284 9.89 8.67 -26.30
C THR A 284 9.60 7.68 -25.18
N GLU A 285 9.83 8.08 -23.93
CA GLU A 285 9.48 7.30 -22.76
C GLU A 285 9.13 8.20 -21.57
N TRP A 286 8.05 7.88 -20.87
CA TRP A 286 7.76 8.43 -19.54
C TRP A 286 6.89 7.50 -18.70
N GLY A 287 7.02 7.54 -17.37
CA GLY A 287 6.23 6.71 -16.44
C GLY A 287 5.46 7.47 -15.37
N THR A 288 4.36 6.88 -14.89
CA THR A 288 3.59 7.40 -13.73
C THR A 288 4.23 7.04 -12.39
N SER A 289 5.24 6.16 -12.39
CA SER A 289 5.96 5.68 -11.21
C SER A 289 7.24 6.48 -10.91
N GLU A 290 8.07 6.02 -9.98
CA GLU A 290 9.47 6.44 -9.88
C GLU A 290 10.30 5.85 -11.04
N ALA A 291 11.52 6.36 -11.22
CA ALA A 291 12.42 5.95 -12.30
C ALA A 291 12.85 4.47 -12.24
N SER A 292 12.54 3.75 -11.16
CA SER A 292 12.70 2.29 -11.07
C SER A 292 11.68 1.52 -11.91
N GLY A 293 10.62 2.17 -12.38
CA GLY A 293 9.42 1.53 -12.94
C GLY A 293 8.33 1.27 -11.89
N ASP A 294 8.62 1.46 -10.60
CA ASP A 294 7.68 1.14 -9.51
C ASP A 294 7.52 2.28 -8.49
N GLY A 295 6.58 2.14 -7.55
CA GLY A 295 6.18 3.19 -6.61
C GLY A 295 5.17 4.17 -7.21
N GLY A 296 4.22 4.64 -6.40
CA GLY A 296 3.11 5.50 -6.84
C GLY A 296 1.83 4.73 -7.17
N PRO A 297 1.09 5.08 -8.25
CA PRO A 297 1.46 6.04 -9.29
C PRO A 297 1.24 7.50 -8.87
N TYR A 298 2.05 8.42 -9.40
CA TYR A 298 2.10 9.84 -9.04
C TYR A 298 1.31 10.72 -10.02
N LEU A 299 -0.01 10.50 -10.07
CA LEU A 299 -0.88 11.04 -11.12
C LEU A 299 -1.02 12.57 -11.11
N ASP A 300 -1.04 13.21 -9.93
CA ASP A 300 -1.09 14.68 -9.82
C ASP A 300 0.14 15.36 -10.44
N GLU A 301 1.29 14.71 -10.38
CA GLU A 301 2.51 15.21 -11.02
C GLU A 301 2.49 14.92 -12.53
N ALA A 302 1.92 13.78 -12.93
CA ALA A 302 1.70 13.45 -14.33
C ALA A 302 0.78 14.48 -15.03
N ASP A 303 -0.25 14.98 -14.35
CA ASP A 303 -1.11 16.04 -14.88
C ASP A 303 -0.32 17.29 -15.25
N LYS A 304 0.59 17.74 -14.38
CA LYS A 304 1.42 18.93 -14.62
C LYS A 304 2.35 18.73 -15.81
N TRP A 305 3.00 17.58 -15.90
CA TRP A 305 3.87 17.24 -17.02
C TRP A 305 3.09 17.21 -18.34
N LEU A 306 2.01 16.43 -18.39
CA LEU A 306 1.22 16.26 -19.60
C LEU A 306 0.53 17.55 -20.05
N GLU A 307 0.11 18.40 -19.11
CA GLU A 307 -0.41 19.74 -19.43
C GLU A 307 0.65 20.54 -20.20
N TYR A 308 1.88 20.57 -19.69
CA TYR A 308 2.97 21.29 -20.35
C TYR A 308 3.31 20.70 -21.72
N LEU A 309 3.39 19.36 -21.83
CA LEU A 309 3.70 18.69 -23.10
C LEU A 309 2.62 18.97 -24.15
N ASN A 310 1.35 18.87 -23.76
CA ASN A 310 0.21 19.12 -24.64
C ASN A 310 0.16 20.59 -25.09
N ALA A 311 0.33 21.53 -24.17
CA ALA A 311 0.36 22.97 -24.49
C ALA A 311 1.52 23.36 -25.41
N ASN A 312 2.62 22.60 -25.42
CA ASN A 312 3.81 22.87 -26.22
C ASN A 312 3.96 21.94 -27.44
N ASN A 313 2.94 21.16 -27.80
CA ASN A 313 2.95 20.21 -28.93
C ASN A 313 4.12 19.21 -28.88
N ILE A 314 4.47 18.75 -27.68
CA ILE A 314 5.50 17.74 -27.49
C ILE A 314 4.83 16.36 -27.49
N SER A 315 5.22 15.53 -28.45
CA SER A 315 4.73 14.16 -28.55
C SER A 315 5.26 13.31 -27.39
N TRP A 316 4.48 12.34 -26.93
CA TRP A 316 4.84 11.52 -25.78
C TRP A 316 4.38 10.06 -25.90
N VAL A 317 5.16 9.16 -25.31
CA VAL A 317 4.89 7.72 -25.28
C VAL A 317 5.13 7.19 -23.86
N ASN A 318 4.11 6.57 -23.27
CA ASN A 318 4.16 6.09 -21.89
C ASN A 318 4.75 4.67 -21.78
N TRP A 319 5.51 4.44 -20.72
CA TRP A 319 6.02 3.13 -20.28
C TRP A 319 5.07 2.53 -19.21
N SER A 320 4.59 1.29 -19.34
CA SER A 320 4.66 0.39 -20.53
C SER A 320 3.52 -0.62 -20.64
N LEU A 321 3.37 -1.21 -21.83
CA LEU A 321 2.45 -2.30 -22.12
C LEU A 321 2.98 -3.63 -21.56
N THR A 322 2.86 -3.80 -20.25
CA THR A 322 3.19 -5.03 -19.53
C THR A 322 2.14 -5.33 -18.46
N ASN A 323 2.04 -6.62 -18.13
CA ASN A 323 1.32 -7.15 -16.96
C ASN A 323 2.33 -7.62 -15.87
N LYS A 324 3.56 -7.11 -15.91
CA LYS A 324 4.52 -7.23 -14.81
C LYS A 324 3.96 -6.54 -13.57
N ASN A 325 4.21 -7.12 -12.39
CA ASN A 325 3.84 -6.52 -11.12
C ASN A 325 4.75 -5.35 -10.76
N GLU A 326 4.54 -4.22 -11.43
CA GLU A 326 5.19 -2.93 -11.18
C GLU A 326 4.21 -1.81 -11.54
N THR A 327 4.29 -0.68 -10.85
CA THR A 327 3.31 0.40 -10.95
C THR A 327 3.20 1.02 -12.35
N SER A 328 4.29 1.11 -13.13
CA SER A 328 4.22 1.63 -14.51
C SER A 328 3.52 0.69 -15.50
N GLY A 329 3.40 -0.60 -15.18
CA GLY A 329 2.75 -1.57 -16.06
C GLY A 329 1.29 -1.19 -16.32
N ALA A 330 0.88 -1.11 -17.58
CA ALA A 330 -0.45 -0.65 -17.96
C ALA A 330 -1.57 -1.66 -17.65
N PHE A 331 -1.24 -2.94 -17.47
CA PHE A 331 -2.20 -4.03 -17.30
C PHE A 331 -2.11 -4.61 -15.89
N VAL A 332 -3.24 -5.11 -15.38
CA VAL A 332 -3.27 -5.75 -14.06
C VAL A 332 -2.33 -6.96 -14.06
N PRO A 333 -1.41 -7.04 -13.09
CA PRO A 333 -0.46 -8.14 -13.01
C PRO A 333 -1.06 -9.40 -12.38
N TYR A 334 -0.37 -10.52 -12.59
CA TYR A 334 -0.57 -11.68 -11.74
C TYR A 334 -0.04 -11.35 -10.35
N ILE A 335 -0.95 -11.28 -9.40
CA ILE A 335 -0.63 -11.20 -7.99
C ILE A 335 -1.38 -12.36 -7.35
N SER A 336 -0.60 -13.38 -7.00
CA SER A 336 -1.02 -14.46 -6.09
C SER A 336 -1.97 -13.92 -5.03
N GLY A 337 -3.16 -14.51 -4.85
CA GLY A 337 -4.02 -14.05 -3.77
C GLY A 337 -4.83 -12.78 -4.09
N VAL A 338 -4.61 -12.10 -5.22
CA VAL A 338 -5.28 -10.82 -5.57
C VAL A 338 -5.86 -10.79 -6.98
N SER A 339 -5.07 -11.04 -8.02
CA SER A 339 -5.50 -10.90 -9.42
C SER A 339 -4.77 -11.88 -10.33
N GLN A 340 -5.47 -12.34 -11.37
CA GLN A 340 -4.80 -12.95 -12.52
C GLN A 340 -4.18 -11.84 -13.36
N ALA A 341 -3.07 -12.17 -14.03
CA ALA A 341 -2.52 -11.25 -15.02
C ALA A 341 -3.54 -11.06 -16.15
N THR A 342 -3.78 -9.81 -16.51
CA THR A 342 -4.48 -9.48 -17.74
C THR A 342 -3.68 -10.01 -18.92
N ASP A 343 -4.37 -10.71 -19.82
CA ASP A 343 -3.77 -11.17 -21.06
C ASP A 343 -3.42 -9.98 -21.94
N LEU A 344 -2.22 -10.01 -22.54
CA LEU A 344 -1.76 -8.96 -23.45
C LEU A 344 -2.40 -9.11 -24.84
N ASP A 345 -3.16 -10.18 -25.10
CA ASP A 345 -4.14 -10.26 -26.17
C ASP A 345 -5.56 -10.08 -25.59
N PRO A 346 -6.27 -8.97 -25.87
CA PRO A 346 -7.61 -8.74 -25.34
C PRO A 346 -8.66 -9.67 -25.96
N GLY A 347 -8.32 -10.40 -27.04
CA GLY A 347 -9.28 -11.19 -27.79
C GLY A 347 -10.05 -10.39 -28.85
N SER A 348 -11.09 -11.01 -29.40
CA SER A 348 -11.75 -10.53 -30.63
C SER A 348 -12.60 -9.27 -30.47
N ASP A 349 -12.94 -8.88 -29.24
CA ASP A 349 -13.60 -7.62 -28.92
C ASP A 349 -12.65 -6.41 -28.98
N GLN A 350 -11.33 -6.66 -29.04
CA GLN A 350 -10.28 -5.66 -29.25
C GLN A 350 -10.34 -4.54 -28.23
N LYS A 351 -10.57 -4.90 -26.97
CA LYS A 351 -10.63 -3.97 -25.85
C LYS A 351 -10.34 -4.71 -24.56
N TRP A 352 -9.58 -4.09 -23.66
CA TRP A 352 -9.52 -4.52 -22.27
C TRP A 352 -10.55 -3.76 -21.45
N ASP A 353 -11.21 -4.46 -20.54
CA ASP A 353 -12.05 -3.80 -19.55
C ASP A 353 -11.20 -2.94 -18.61
N ILE A 354 -11.79 -1.86 -18.09
CA ILE A 354 -11.03 -0.90 -17.25
C ILE A 354 -10.48 -1.57 -15.99
N SER A 355 -11.16 -2.59 -15.47
CA SER A 355 -10.68 -3.42 -14.36
C SER A 355 -9.47 -4.28 -14.69
N GLU A 356 -9.20 -4.54 -15.97
CA GLU A 356 -8.02 -5.25 -16.46
C GLU A 356 -6.84 -4.31 -16.70
N LEU A 357 -7.08 -2.99 -16.71
CA LEU A 357 -6.02 -2.00 -16.71
C LEU A 357 -5.55 -1.78 -15.28
N SER A 358 -4.26 -1.55 -15.10
CA SER A 358 -3.75 -1.02 -13.83
C SER A 358 -4.24 0.42 -13.64
N ILE A 359 -4.01 0.99 -12.45
CA ILE A 359 -4.29 2.42 -12.19
C ILE A 359 -3.52 3.30 -13.20
N SER A 360 -2.27 2.96 -13.50
CA SER A 360 -1.45 3.64 -14.50
C SER A 360 -2.06 3.53 -15.90
N GLY A 361 -2.41 2.32 -16.34
CA GLY A 361 -2.98 2.10 -17.68
C GLY A 361 -4.32 2.79 -17.88
N GLU A 362 -5.20 2.76 -16.88
CA GLU A 362 -6.48 3.46 -16.89
C GLU A 362 -6.32 4.98 -17.02
N TYR A 363 -5.40 5.56 -16.23
CA TYR A 363 -5.08 6.98 -16.28
C TYR A 363 -4.49 7.39 -17.64
N VAL A 364 -3.48 6.66 -18.11
CA VAL A 364 -2.78 6.97 -19.37
C VAL A 364 -3.71 6.83 -20.56
N ARG A 365 -4.55 5.79 -20.59
CA ARG A 365 -5.61 5.66 -21.61
C ARG A 365 -6.49 6.90 -21.67
N SER A 366 -6.91 7.44 -20.52
CA SER A 366 -7.72 8.64 -20.45
C SER A 366 -7.00 9.87 -21.02
N ARG A 367 -5.70 10.00 -20.73
CA ARG A 367 -4.85 11.10 -21.24
C ARG A 367 -4.52 10.98 -22.73
N ILE A 368 -4.34 9.77 -23.27
CA ILE A 368 -4.18 9.56 -24.72
C ILE A 368 -5.47 9.99 -25.44
N LYS A 369 -6.62 9.52 -24.96
CA LYS A 369 -7.94 9.88 -25.53
C LYS A 369 -8.26 11.37 -25.38
N GLY A 370 -7.68 12.06 -24.40
CA GLY A 370 -8.01 13.45 -24.08
C GLY A 370 -9.39 13.60 -23.43
N ILE A 371 -9.76 12.64 -22.57
CA ILE A 371 -11.02 12.65 -21.80
C ILE A 371 -10.73 12.92 -20.32
N PRO A 372 -11.73 13.39 -19.55
CA PRO A 372 -11.60 13.52 -18.10
C PRO A 372 -11.22 12.19 -17.45
N TYR A 373 -10.34 12.23 -16.43
CA TYR A 373 -9.98 11.05 -15.67
C TYR A 373 -11.02 10.76 -14.58
N GLN A 374 -11.65 9.58 -14.67
CA GLN A 374 -12.68 9.11 -13.75
C GLN A 374 -12.41 7.65 -13.36
N PRO A 375 -11.57 7.39 -12.34
CA PRO A 375 -11.12 6.05 -12.02
C PRO A 375 -12.23 5.15 -11.44
N ILE A 376 -12.16 3.85 -11.70
CA ILE A 376 -13.01 2.84 -11.06
C ILE A 376 -12.56 2.52 -9.62
N GLU A 377 -13.49 2.03 -8.79
CA GLU A 377 -13.17 1.43 -7.48
C GLU A 377 -12.57 0.02 -7.65
N ARG A 378 -11.60 -0.37 -6.80
CA ARG A 378 -10.89 -1.65 -6.88
C ARG A 378 -10.82 -2.35 -5.51
N THR A 379 -11.49 -3.51 -5.37
CA THR A 379 -11.54 -4.38 -4.15
C THR A 379 -11.63 -5.88 -4.57
N LEU A 380 -10.78 -6.80 -4.07
CA LEU A 380 -10.65 -8.21 -4.55
C LEU A 380 -10.76 -9.30 -3.44
N LYS A 381 -11.20 -10.55 -3.79
CA LYS A 381 -11.48 -11.77 -2.97
C LYS A 381 -10.93 -13.07 -3.66
N ILE A 382 -10.27 -14.07 -3.01
CA ILE A 382 -9.51 -15.22 -3.68
C ILE A 382 -9.58 -16.68 -3.09
N SER A 383 -9.32 -17.75 -3.93
CA SER A 383 -8.72 -19.12 -3.62
C SER A 383 -7.81 -19.80 -4.74
N GLN A 384 -7.04 -20.91 -4.41
CA GLN A 384 -5.76 -21.59 -4.95
C GLN A 384 -5.80 -22.50 -6.24
N ASP A 385 -4.73 -22.86 -7.04
CA ASP A 385 -3.43 -23.55 -6.78
C ASP A 385 -2.28 -23.34 -7.84
N GLN A 386 -1.19 -22.75 -7.35
CA GLN A 386 0.30 -22.84 -7.53
C GLN A 386 0.75 -22.16 -6.22
N VAL A 387 1.87 -22.45 -5.55
CA VAL A 387 2.17 -21.75 -4.25
C VAL A 387 2.72 -20.35 -4.48
N ALA A 388 1.95 -19.57 -5.23
CA ALA A 388 1.58 -18.19 -5.04
C ALA A 388 1.92 -17.71 -3.62
N CYS A 389 3.07 -17.02 -3.50
CA CYS A 389 3.46 -16.35 -2.27
C CYS A 389 2.48 -15.20 -2.02
N ALA A 390 2.08 -14.95 -0.78
CA ALA A 390 1.27 -13.80 -0.48
C ALA A 390 1.98 -12.50 -0.94
N PRO A 391 1.24 -11.50 -1.45
CA PRO A 391 1.82 -10.24 -1.91
C PRO A 391 2.69 -9.64 -0.81
N ILE A 392 3.84 -9.04 -1.14
CA ILE A 392 4.56 -8.24 -0.15
C ILE A 392 3.76 -6.95 0.04
N GLY A 393 3.13 -6.78 1.20
CA GLY A 393 2.45 -5.53 1.55
C GLY A 393 3.44 -4.42 1.88
N GLN A 394 2.93 -3.20 2.12
CA GLN A 394 3.78 -2.15 2.68
C GLN A 394 4.24 -2.54 4.09
N PRO A 395 5.50 -2.26 4.47
CA PRO A 395 5.97 -2.47 5.83
C PRO A 395 5.14 -1.68 6.84
N ILE A 396 4.27 -2.36 7.58
CA ILE A 396 3.38 -1.73 8.57
C ILE A 396 3.41 -2.51 9.87
N LEU A 397 3.31 -1.78 10.99
CA LEU A 397 3.08 -2.35 12.31
C LEU A 397 1.83 -1.70 12.93
N PRO A 398 0.91 -2.48 13.53
CA PRO A 398 0.95 -3.93 13.68
C PRO A 398 0.89 -4.68 12.33
N SER A 399 1.56 -5.83 12.26
CA SER A 399 1.46 -6.81 11.18
C SER A 399 0.61 -7.99 11.65
N ASP A 400 -0.62 -8.08 11.19
CA ASP A 400 -1.58 -9.16 11.49
C ASP A 400 -1.83 -10.07 10.28
N PHE A 401 -1.25 -9.78 9.13
CA PHE A 401 -1.35 -10.52 7.87
C PHE A 401 -2.78 -10.77 7.36
N GLU A 402 -3.79 -10.13 7.96
CA GLU A 402 -5.20 -10.31 7.64
C GLU A 402 -5.59 -9.69 6.30
N ASP A 403 -4.77 -8.77 5.79
CA ASP A 403 -4.89 -8.27 4.42
C ASP A 403 -4.42 -9.28 3.36
N GLY A 404 -4.02 -10.48 3.78
CA GLY A 404 -3.53 -11.56 2.92
C GLY A 404 -2.15 -11.28 2.33
N THR A 405 -1.49 -10.19 2.74
CA THR A 405 -0.15 -9.81 2.33
C THR A 405 0.86 -10.12 3.43
N ARG A 406 2.14 -10.13 3.08
CA ARG A 406 3.24 -10.25 4.04
C ARG A 406 3.52 -8.95 4.78
N GLN A 407 2.79 -7.86 4.51
CA GLN A 407 2.95 -6.57 5.20
C GLN A 407 4.41 -6.12 5.33
N GLY A 408 5.18 -6.27 4.25
CA GLY A 408 6.60 -5.92 4.16
C GLY A 408 7.58 -6.95 4.72
N TRP A 409 7.11 -8.04 5.32
CA TRP A 409 7.96 -9.13 5.81
C TRP A 409 8.51 -9.96 4.65
N ASP A 410 9.83 -10.15 4.67
CA ASP A 410 10.56 -10.93 3.68
C ASP A 410 11.75 -11.66 4.31
N TRP A 411 12.49 -12.43 3.51
CA TRP A 411 13.75 -13.00 3.96
C TRP A 411 14.84 -11.94 4.08
N ASP A 412 15.59 -11.99 5.18
CA ASP A 412 16.86 -11.28 5.26
C ASP A 412 17.87 -11.90 4.28
N GLU A 413 18.75 -11.07 3.73
CA GLU A 413 19.72 -11.51 2.71
C GLU A 413 20.59 -12.69 3.18
N PRO A 414 21.09 -12.70 4.44
CA PRO A 414 21.86 -13.81 5.00
C PRO A 414 21.00 -14.95 5.58
N SER A 415 19.68 -14.97 5.35
CA SER A 415 18.82 -16.08 5.82
C SER A 415 19.31 -17.42 5.26
N GLY A 416 19.46 -18.40 6.16
CA GLY A 416 19.84 -19.77 5.80
C GLY A 416 18.71 -20.55 5.12
N VAL A 417 17.50 -19.98 5.09
CA VAL A 417 16.29 -20.55 4.47
C VAL A 417 15.65 -19.48 3.58
N LYS A 418 15.33 -19.83 2.34
CA LYS A 418 14.71 -18.94 1.35
C LYS A 418 13.54 -19.63 0.62
N GLY A 419 12.80 -20.48 1.33
CA GLY A 419 11.57 -21.10 0.82
C GLY A 419 10.46 -20.07 0.62
N ALA A 420 9.31 -20.48 0.08
CA ALA A 420 8.17 -19.58 -0.05
C ALA A 420 7.77 -19.02 1.32
N LEU A 421 7.63 -17.69 1.40
CA LEU A 421 6.93 -17.01 2.48
C LEU A 421 5.50 -16.79 2.03
N THR A 422 4.57 -17.47 2.67
CA THR A 422 3.15 -17.51 2.32
C THR A 422 2.32 -16.96 3.47
N ILE A 423 1.16 -16.36 3.21
CA ILE A 423 0.16 -16.19 4.27
C ILE A 423 -0.72 -17.43 4.25
N GLU A 424 -0.77 -18.15 5.36
CA GLU A 424 -1.62 -19.32 5.56
C GLU A 424 -2.38 -19.18 6.89
N GLU A 425 -3.60 -19.69 6.94
CA GLU A 425 -4.40 -19.67 8.17
C GLU A 425 -3.75 -20.53 9.25
N ALA A 426 -3.55 -19.96 10.43
CA ALA A 426 -3.09 -20.63 11.62
C ALA A 426 -3.95 -20.22 12.80
N ASN A 427 -4.65 -21.18 13.42
CA ASN A 427 -5.44 -20.95 14.63
C ASN A 427 -6.53 -19.84 14.46
N GLY A 428 -7.17 -19.80 13.29
CA GLY A 428 -8.28 -18.88 13.00
C GLY A 428 -7.88 -17.45 12.61
N SER A 429 -6.59 -17.19 12.39
CA SER A 429 -6.04 -15.93 11.84
C SER A 429 -5.08 -16.22 10.68
N ASN A 430 -4.87 -15.23 9.81
CA ASN A 430 -3.89 -15.30 8.75
C ASN A 430 -2.48 -15.11 9.32
N ALA A 431 -1.53 -15.99 8.95
CA ALA A 431 -0.18 -15.92 9.49
C ALA A 431 0.88 -16.06 8.40
N LEU A 432 1.97 -15.30 8.52
CA LEU A 432 3.17 -15.47 7.70
C LEU A 432 3.79 -16.82 7.97
N SER A 433 3.98 -17.64 6.94
CA SER A 433 4.34 -19.04 7.06
C SER A 433 5.44 -19.46 6.09
N TRP A 434 6.25 -20.42 6.51
CA TRP A 434 7.31 -21.01 5.68
C TRP A 434 7.62 -22.44 6.11
N GLU A 435 8.13 -23.24 5.18
CA GLU A 435 8.69 -24.56 5.47
C GLU A 435 10.17 -24.44 5.79
N VAL A 436 10.62 -25.20 6.79
CA VAL A 436 12.04 -25.34 7.14
C VAL A 436 12.40 -26.79 7.47
N GLU A 437 13.61 -27.17 7.09
CA GLU A 437 14.26 -28.42 7.44
C GLU A 437 15.71 -28.09 7.80
N TYR A 438 16.07 -28.19 9.08
CA TYR A 438 17.44 -27.92 9.50
C TYR A 438 18.37 -29.06 9.11
N PRO A 439 19.62 -28.78 8.68
CA PRO A 439 20.54 -29.80 8.22
C PRO A 439 20.93 -30.74 9.37
N GLU A 440 21.17 -32.02 9.06
CA GLU A 440 21.67 -32.99 10.05
C GLU A 440 23.09 -32.63 10.54
N LYS A 441 23.94 -32.14 9.63
CA LYS A 441 25.29 -31.64 9.96
C LYS A 441 25.21 -30.14 10.26
N LYS A 442 25.38 -29.79 11.54
CA LYS A 442 25.23 -28.41 12.01
C LYS A 442 26.40 -27.51 11.59
N PRO A 443 26.14 -26.28 11.10
CA PRO A 443 27.18 -25.28 10.88
C PRO A 443 27.80 -24.84 12.22
N GLN A 444 29.03 -24.33 12.17
CA GLN A 444 29.71 -23.81 13.38
C GLN A 444 29.00 -22.58 13.96
N ASP A 445 28.40 -21.76 13.09
CA ASP A 445 27.50 -20.67 13.46
C ASP A 445 26.05 -21.12 13.21
N GLY A 446 25.28 -21.34 14.27
CA GLY A 446 23.88 -21.76 14.20
C GLY A 446 22.94 -20.75 13.52
N TRP A 447 23.37 -19.49 13.40
CA TRP A 447 22.61 -18.47 12.65
C TRP A 447 22.76 -18.67 11.13
N ALA A 448 23.82 -19.32 10.66
CA ALA A 448 24.07 -19.52 9.22
C ALA A 448 23.00 -20.40 8.55
N SER A 449 22.32 -21.27 9.31
CA SER A 449 21.21 -22.11 8.82
C SER A 449 19.83 -21.62 9.28
N ALA A 450 19.75 -20.50 10.00
CA ALA A 450 18.51 -20.00 10.56
C ALA A 450 17.63 -19.32 9.50
N PRO A 451 16.30 -19.57 9.47
CA PRO A 451 15.33 -18.61 8.95
C PRO A 451 15.54 -17.23 9.60
N ARG A 452 15.67 -16.19 8.78
CA ARG A 452 15.78 -14.80 9.22
C ARG A 452 14.74 -13.97 8.49
N LEU A 453 13.66 -13.64 9.19
CA LEU A 453 12.61 -12.78 8.68
C LEU A 453 13.00 -11.33 8.93
N ILE A 454 12.79 -10.47 7.95
CA ILE A 454 13.05 -9.04 8.06
C ILE A 454 11.84 -8.25 7.58
N LEU A 455 11.50 -7.22 8.35
CA LEU A 455 10.59 -6.16 7.95
C LEU A 455 11.44 -4.90 7.71
N ARG A 456 11.68 -4.57 6.45
CA ARG A 456 12.63 -3.52 6.04
C ARG A 456 11.98 -2.15 5.95
N ASN A 457 12.78 -1.11 6.14
CA ASN A 457 12.42 0.29 5.86
C ASN A 457 11.11 0.75 6.53
N ILE A 458 10.77 0.22 7.70
CA ILE A 458 9.56 0.63 8.44
C ILE A 458 9.65 2.11 8.84
N ASN A 459 10.85 2.59 9.14
CA ASN A 459 11.13 3.99 9.50
C ASN A 459 10.17 4.54 10.57
N ILE A 460 9.79 3.71 11.54
CA ILE A 460 8.89 4.07 12.65
C ILE A 460 9.66 4.18 13.95
N THR A 461 8.99 4.66 14.99
CA THR A 461 9.44 4.58 16.37
C THR A 461 8.53 3.61 17.14
N ARG A 462 8.99 3.09 18.29
CA ARG A 462 8.13 2.25 19.13
C ARG A 462 7.10 3.06 19.94
N GLY A 463 7.25 4.38 20.00
CA GLY A 463 6.47 5.24 20.87
C GLY A 463 6.58 4.79 22.34
N ASP A 464 5.54 5.00 23.13
CA ASP A 464 5.55 4.57 24.54
C ASP A 464 5.42 3.05 24.71
N CYS A 465 5.37 2.25 23.64
CA CYS A 465 5.18 0.80 23.71
C CYS A 465 6.43 0.08 24.22
N LYS A 466 6.29 -0.66 25.33
CA LYS A 466 7.40 -1.41 25.95
C LYS A 466 7.75 -2.73 25.27
N TYR A 467 6.80 -3.34 24.58
CA TYR A 467 6.97 -4.69 24.05
C TYR A 467 6.80 -4.71 22.54
N LEU A 468 7.55 -5.60 21.90
CA LEU A 468 7.18 -6.15 20.60
C LEU A 468 6.70 -7.59 20.81
N CYS A 469 5.45 -7.83 20.47
CA CYS A 469 4.79 -9.12 20.65
C CYS A 469 4.42 -9.70 19.30
N PHE A 470 4.39 -11.04 19.21
CA PHE A 470 3.87 -11.79 18.07
C PHE A 470 3.47 -13.19 18.49
N ASP A 471 2.58 -13.78 17.71
CA ASP A 471 2.14 -15.16 17.85
C ASP A 471 2.99 -16.03 16.91
N PHE A 472 3.38 -17.22 17.38
CA PHE A 472 4.24 -18.12 16.64
C PHE A 472 3.68 -19.54 16.71
N TYR A 473 3.56 -20.20 15.55
CA TYR A 473 2.97 -21.54 15.48
C TYR A 473 3.90 -22.53 14.80
N LEU A 474 3.83 -23.79 15.25
CA LEU A 474 4.55 -24.91 14.66
C LEU A 474 3.58 -25.99 14.19
N LYS A 475 3.78 -26.45 12.96
CA LYS A 475 3.16 -27.67 12.40
C LYS A 475 4.27 -28.64 11.97
N PRO A 476 4.91 -29.32 12.93
CA PRO A 476 6.09 -30.14 12.65
C PRO A 476 5.72 -31.43 11.92
N LYS A 477 6.53 -31.78 10.92
CA LYS A 477 6.65 -33.15 10.36
C LYS A 477 7.61 -33.99 11.20
N GLN A 478 8.63 -33.35 11.79
CA GLN A 478 9.58 -33.90 12.75
C GLN A 478 10.01 -32.82 13.74
N ALA A 479 10.05 -33.15 15.03
CA ALA A 479 10.49 -32.25 16.11
C ALA A 479 10.63 -33.08 17.40
N THR A 480 11.69 -33.88 17.50
CA THR A 480 11.86 -34.87 18.58
C THR A 480 13.01 -34.55 19.54
N LYS A 481 13.94 -33.68 19.16
CA LYS A 481 15.10 -33.30 19.98
C LYS A 481 15.57 -31.88 19.71
N GLY A 482 16.33 -31.34 20.66
CA GLY A 482 16.95 -30.01 20.59
C GLY A 482 15.94 -28.88 20.79
N GLU A 483 16.37 -27.66 20.50
CA GLU A 483 15.56 -26.46 20.72
C GLU A 483 15.55 -25.54 19.48
N LEU A 484 14.50 -24.74 19.38
CA LEU A 484 14.47 -23.56 18.51
C LEU A 484 14.64 -22.31 19.37
N ALA A 485 15.66 -21.51 19.10
CA ALA A 485 15.89 -20.24 19.81
C ALA A 485 15.49 -19.06 18.92
N ILE A 486 14.51 -18.29 19.36
CA ILE A 486 13.96 -17.14 18.63
C ILE A 486 14.58 -15.85 19.18
N PHE A 487 15.16 -15.05 18.28
CA PHE A 487 15.81 -13.79 18.61
C PHE A 487 15.13 -12.62 17.89
N LEU A 488 15.12 -11.46 18.54
CA LEU A 488 14.68 -10.19 17.98
C LEU A 488 15.86 -9.21 17.86
N ALA A 489 16.00 -8.57 16.71
CA ALA A 489 16.94 -7.48 16.48
C ALA A 489 16.29 -6.33 15.70
N PHE A 490 16.84 -5.14 15.90
CA PHE A 490 16.46 -3.92 15.18
C PHE A 490 17.68 -3.30 14.52
N ALA A 491 17.44 -2.50 13.48
CA ALA A 491 18.47 -1.74 12.78
C ALA A 491 18.35 -0.21 12.94
N PRO A 492 18.45 0.36 14.16
CA PRO A 492 18.40 1.80 14.35
C PRO A 492 19.68 2.47 13.82
N PRO A 493 19.59 3.41 12.86
CA PRO A 493 20.76 4.11 12.33
C PRO A 493 21.58 4.84 13.42
N SER A 494 20.91 5.32 14.47
CA SER A 494 21.52 6.01 15.60
C SER A 494 22.37 5.11 16.52
N LEU A 495 22.23 3.78 16.45
CA LEU A 495 22.98 2.82 17.28
C LEU A 495 23.92 1.92 16.47
N ASN A 496 24.46 2.41 15.35
CA ASN A 496 25.35 1.66 14.46
C ASN A 496 24.70 0.39 13.87
N TYR A 497 23.41 0.46 13.53
CA TYR A 497 22.62 -0.52 12.78
C TYR A 497 22.27 -1.86 13.45
N TRP A 498 22.75 -2.19 14.65
CA TRP A 498 22.39 -3.47 15.29
C TRP A 498 22.06 -3.30 16.76
N ALA A 499 20.81 -3.55 17.12
CA ALA A 499 20.31 -3.55 18.49
C ALA A 499 19.47 -4.81 18.74
N GLN A 500 20.05 -5.80 19.42
CA GLN A 500 19.41 -7.09 19.70
C GLN A 500 18.78 -7.10 21.10
N ALA A 501 17.58 -7.67 21.22
CA ALA A 501 17.02 -7.98 22.53
C ALA A 501 17.97 -8.89 23.35
N GLU A 502 18.03 -8.66 24.66
CA GLU A 502 18.89 -9.41 25.57
C GLU A 502 18.48 -10.88 25.65
N ASP A 503 17.19 -11.10 25.88
CA ASP A 503 16.58 -12.42 26.03
C ASP A 503 16.28 -13.07 24.66
N SER A 504 16.24 -14.41 24.64
CA SER A 504 15.69 -15.20 23.53
C SER A 504 14.49 -16.02 24.01
N PHE A 505 13.59 -16.37 23.10
CA PHE A 505 12.50 -17.29 23.39
C PHE A 505 12.86 -18.68 22.88
N ASN A 506 12.98 -19.66 23.79
CA ASN A 506 13.41 -21.02 23.44
C ASN A 506 12.23 -22.00 23.46
N ILE A 507 12.08 -22.78 22.40
CA ILE A 507 11.09 -23.86 22.30
C ILE A 507 11.84 -25.20 22.36
N ASP A 508 11.68 -25.92 23.47
CA ASP A 508 12.22 -27.28 23.64
C ASP A 508 11.36 -28.30 22.87
N LEU A 509 11.94 -28.86 21.81
CA LEU A 509 11.24 -29.79 20.93
C LEU A 509 11.09 -31.18 21.56
N SER A 510 11.94 -31.52 22.53
CA SER A 510 11.89 -32.80 23.23
C SER A 510 10.58 -32.95 24.03
N ASN A 511 10.05 -31.82 24.51
CA ASN A 511 8.81 -31.75 25.29
C ASN A 511 7.59 -31.32 24.47
N LEU A 512 7.75 -31.02 23.17
CA LEU A 512 6.69 -30.46 22.33
C LEU A 512 5.43 -31.34 22.30
N SER A 513 5.61 -32.67 22.29
CA SER A 513 4.51 -33.64 22.29
C SER A 513 3.62 -33.61 23.53
N THR A 514 4.11 -33.03 24.64
CA THR A 514 3.34 -32.88 25.89
C THR A 514 2.42 -31.66 25.89
N LEU A 515 2.63 -30.72 24.96
CA LEU A 515 1.84 -29.50 24.86
C LEU A 515 0.49 -29.79 24.20
N LYS A 516 -0.55 -29.11 24.70
CA LYS A 516 -1.88 -29.14 24.09
C LYS A 516 -1.83 -28.36 22.77
N LYS A 517 -2.37 -28.97 21.72
CA LYS A 517 -2.52 -28.33 20.41
C LYS A 517 -3.77 -27.46 20.35
N THR A 518 -3.75 -26.49 19.45
CA THR A 518 -4.96 -25.78 19.01
C THR A 518 -5.95 -26.75 18.35
N PRO A 519 -7.24 -26.40 18.21
CA PRO A 519 -8.21 -27.22 17.49
C PRO A 519 -7.73 -27.65 16.10
N ASP A 520 -7.00 -26.77 15.41
CA ASP A 520 -6.49 -26.98 14.05
C ASP A 520 -5.13 -27.69 14.01
N GLY A 521 -4.66 -28.18 15.17
CA GLY A 521 -3.51 -29.06 15.29
C GLY A 521 -2.14 -28.39 15.39
N PHE A 522 -2.10 -27.08 15.66
CA PHE A 522 -0.85 -26.33 15.82
C PHE A 522 -0.33 -26.39 17.26
N TYR A 523 0.98 -26.36 17.42
CA TYR A 523 1.58 -25.89 18.67
C TYR A 523 1.68 -24.37 18.60
N SER A 524 1.17 -23.68 19.61
CA SER A 524 1.07 -22.22 19.63
C SER A 524 1.92 -21.64 20.74
N PHE A 525 2.62 -20.56 20.42
CA PHE A 525 3.49 -19.82 21.32
C PHE A 525 3.19 -18.33 21.17
N LYS A 526 3.14 -17.63 22.28
CA LYS A 526 2.88 -16.19 22.36
C LYS A 526 4.18 -15.55 22.81
N ILE A 527 4.84 -14.81 21.93
CA ILE A 527 6.20 -14.35 22.11
C ILE A 527 6.19 -12.84 22.33
N SER A 528 6.95 -12.39 23.33
CA SER A 528 7.08 -10.98 23.69
C SER A 528 8.53 -10.68 24.04
N PHE A 529 9.07 -9.60 23.48
CA PHE A 529 10.39 -9.07 23.82
C PHE A 529 10.26 -7.72 24.51
N ASP A 530 10.94 -7.57 25.65
CA ASP A 530 11.03 -6.32 26.39
C ASP A 530 12.05 -5.39 25.72
N LEU A 531 11.57 -4.28 25.16
CA LEU A 531 12.39 -3.34 24.40
C LEU A 531 13.24 -2.43 25.29
N ASP A 532 13.05 -2.48 26.61
CA ASP A 532 13.94 -1.84 27.58
C ASP A 532 15.18 -2.73 27.88
N LYS A 533 15.21 -4.00 27.43
CA LYS A 533 16.32 -4.95 27.61
C LYS A 533 17.03 -5.27 26.30
N ILE A 534 18.00 -4.43 25.93
CA ILE A 534 18.78 -4.59 24.70
C ILE A 534 20.26 -4.87 25.07
N LYS A 535 20.88 -5.80 24.34
CA LYS A 535 22.28 -6.21 24.56
C LYS A 535 23.25 -5.03 24.47
N GLU A 536 24.42 -5.23 25.09
CA GLU A 536 25.55 -4.28 25.04
C GLU A 536 25.22 -2.92 25.67
N GLY A 537 24.20 -2.86 26.54
CA GLY A 537 23.78 -1.62 27.20
C GLY A 537 23.15 -0.59 26.26
N LYS A 538 22.74 -1.01 25.05
CA LYS A 538 22.01 -0.16 24.10
C LYS A 538 20.61 0.15 24.64
N ILE A 539 20.04 1.28 24.24
CA ILE A 539 18.70 1.70 24.63
C ILE A 539 17.90 2.03 23.38
N ILE A 540 16.78 1.36 23.19
CA ILE A 540 15.76 1.75 22.21
C ILE A 540 14.72 2.57 22.97
N GLY A 541 14.89 3.89 23.00
CA GLY A 541 13.92 4.81 23.60
C GLY A 541 12.64 4.95 22.76
N PRO A 542 11.58 5.58 23.30
CA PRO A 542 10.31 5.79 22.59
C PRO A 542 10.45 6.40 21.19
N ASP A 543 11.33 7.39 21.04
CA ASP A 543 11.58 8.12 19.79
C ASP A 543 12.75 7.56 18.96
N THR A 544 13.30 6.41 19.33
CA THR A 544 14.39 5.81 18.56
C THR A 544 13.85 5.34 17.22
N HIS A 545 14.38 5.90 16.13
CA HIS A 545 14.03 5.49 14.78
C HIS A 545 14.52 4.07 14.48
N LEU A 546 13.59 3.20 14.14
CA LEU A 546 13.81 1.81 13.77
C LEU A 546 13.70 1.70 12.25
N ARG A 547 14.80 1.33 11.58
CA ARG A 547 14.80 1.12 10.13
C ARG A 547 14.22 -0.25 9.78
N ASP A 548 14.68 -1.28 10.47
CA ASP A 548 14.31 -2.68 10.22
C ASP A 548 13.99 -3.41 11.52
N ILE A 549 13.15 -4.44 11.42
CA ILE A 549 12.91 -5.47 12.45
C ILE A 549 13.34 -6.82 11.89
N ILE A 550 14.11 -7.58 12.65
CA ILE A 550 14.62 -8.89 12.25
C ILE A 550 14.25 -9.92 13.31
N ILE A 551 13.56 -10.98 12.89
CA ILE A 551 13.25 -12.16 13.72
C ILE A 551 14.06 -13.34 13.18
N VAL A 552 14.87 -13.94 14.06
CA VAL A 552 15.74 -15.07 13.71
C VAL A 552 15.28 -16.31 14.47
N VAL A 553 15.08 -17.42 13.76
CA VAL A 553 14.75 -18.72 14.37
C VAL A 553 15.98 -19.62 14.27
N ALA A 554 16.83 -19.60 15.28
CA ALA A 554 18.09 -20.33 15.29
C ALA A 554 17.91 -21.79 15.72
N ASP A 555 18.69 -22.65 15.08
CA ASP A 555 18.77 -24.07 15.40
C ASP A 555 19.71 -24.30 16.59
N VAL A 556 19.21 -24.97 17.63
CA VAL A 556 20.01 -25.42 18.77
C VAL A 556 19.97 -26.94 18.82
N ASN A 557 20.80 -27.57 17.97
CA ASN A 557 20.93 -29.02 17.83
C ASN A 557 19.59 -29.75 17.59
N SER A 558 18.65 -29.10 16.90
CA SER A 558 17.32 -29.63 16.65
C SER A 558 17.26 -30.58 15.46
N ASP A 559 16.23 -31.41 15.42
CA ASP A 559 15.84 -32.18 14.23
C ASP A 559 14.56 -31.64 13.58
N PHE A 560 14.28 -30.34 13.76
CA PHE A 560 13.02 -29.79 13.30
C PHE A 560 12.91 -29.81 11.77
N LYS A 561 11.78 -30.38 11.32
CA LYS A 561 11.30 -30.32 9.94
C LYS A 561 9.81 -30.03 9.96
N GLY A 562 9.37 -29.04 9.20
CA GLY A 562 7.95 -28.74 9.05
C GLY A 562 7.70 -27.27 8.81
N ARG A 563 6.45 -26.86 9.04
CA ARG A 563 6.01 -25.49 8.78
C ARG A 563 5.98 -24.66 10.05
N MET A 564 6.44 -23.43 9.93
CA MET A 564 6.41 -22.39 10.96
C MET A 564 5.50 -21.26 10.51
N TYR A 565 4.94 -20.54 11.48
CA TYR A 565 4.03 -19.42 11.25
C TYR A 565 4.33 -18.29 12.25
N LEU A 566 4.19 -17.05 11.81
CA LEU A 566 4.34 -15.79 12.54
C LEU A 566 3.09 -14.94 12.30
N ASP A 567 2.52 -14.40 13.37
CA ASP A 567 1.29 -13.61 13.29
C ASP A 567 1.29 -12.48 14.34
N ASN A 568 0.44 -11.46 14.16
CA ASN A 568 0.14 -10.41 15.13
C ASN A 568 1.36 -9.66 15.66
N VAL A 569 2.34 -9.37 14.80
CA VAL A 569 3.55 -8.62 15.17
C VAL A 569 3.20 -7.18 15.48
N ARG A 570 3.40 -6.73 16.72
CA ARG A 570 2.96 -5.40 17.12
C ARG A 570 3.79 -4.80 18.23
N PHE A 571 3.95 -3.49 18.17
CA PHE A 571 4.31 -2.73 19.35
C PHE A 571 3.09 -2.62 20.25
N THR A 572 3.25 -2.98 21.51
CA THR A 572 2.15 -2.94 22.46
C THR A 572 2.66 -2.60 23.85
N ASN A 573 1.81 -1.90 24.59
CA ASN A 573 1.92 -1.81 26.04
C ASN A 573 1.15 -2.93 26.73
N MET A 574 0.22 -3.60 26.04
CA MET A 574 -0.61 -4.68 26.54
C MET A 574 -0.06 -6.06 26.23
N LEU A 575 -0.23 -6.95 27.20
CA LEU A 575 0.21 -8.34 27.16
C LEU A 575 -0.96 -9.33 26.93
N PHE A 576 -2.21 -8.87 26.82
CA PHE A 576 -3.38 -9.77 26.85
C PHE A 576 -3.81 -10.27 25.47
N GLU A 577 -3.94 -11.58 25.37
CA GLU A 577 -4.21 -12.34 24.14
C GLU A 577 -5.68 -12.36 23.74
N ASP A 578 -6.56 -12.21 24.71
CA ASP A 578 -8.00 -12.20 24.54
C ASP A 578 -8.57 -10.78 24.36
N VAL A 579 -7.70 -9.79 24.06
CA VAL A 579 -8.07 -8.41 23.78
C VAL A 579 -7.52 -8.00 22.42
N THR A 580 -8.37 -8.05 21.39
CA THR A 580 -8.07 -7.66 20.00
C THR A 580 -8.75 -6.33 19.65
N PRO A 581 -8.38 -5.64 18.55
CA PRO A 581 -9.06 -4.42 18.11
C PRO A 581 -10.59 -4.57 17.92
N GLN A 582 -11.07 -5.80 17.69
CA GLN A 582 -12.48 -6.14 17.54
C GLN A 582 -13.16 -6.47 18.88
N THR A 583 -12.40 -6.69 19.96
CA THR A 583 -12.96 -6.88 21.30
C THR A 583 -13.78 -5.66 21.70
N THR A 584 -15.04 -5.86 22.05
CA THR A 584 -15.88 -4.82 22.63
C THR A 584 -15.15 -4.19 23.82
N GLY A 585 -14.91 -2.88 23.75
CA GLY A 585 -14.17 -2.17 24.81
C GLY A 585 -12.65 -2.21 24.67
N TYR A 586 -12.11 -2.62 23.52
CA TYR A 586 -10.69 -2.60 23.21
C TYR A 586 -10.01 -1.29 23.64
N GLU A 587 -10.52 -0.14 23.20
CA GLU A 587 -9.94 1.17 23.52
C GLU A 587 -9.92 1.42 25.03
N ALA A 588 -11.02 1.15 25.72
CA ALA A 588 -11.14 1.33 27.17
C ALA A 588 -10.15 0.43 27.93
N ILE A 589 -10.05 -0.84 27.57
CA ILE A 589 -9.09 -1.79 28.16
C ILE A 589 -7.67 -1.30 27.92
N SER A 590 -7.40 -0.83 26.70
CA SER A 590 -6.08 -0.34 26.29
C SER A 590 -5.61 0.85 27.10
N LYS A 591 -6.47 1.87 27.21
CA LYS A 591 -6.18 3.12 27.92
C LYS A 591 -6.08 2.90 29.42
N LEU A 592 -6.95 2.06 29.98
CA LEU A 592 -6.95 1.81 31.42
C LEU A 592 -5.83 0.86 31.85
N TYR A 593 -5.38 -0.05 30.99
CA TYR A 593 -4.23 -0.91 31.30
C TYR A 593 -2.92 -0.12 31.29
N SER A 594 -2.71 0.79 30.32
CA SER A 594 -1.51 1.64 30.29
C SER A 594 -1.41 2.56 31.51
N LYS A 595 -2.56 2.98 32.06
CA LYS A 595 -2.67 3.73 33.32
C LYS A 595 -2.63 2.86 34.58
N LYS A 596 -2.45 1.53 34.44
CA LYS A 596 -2.46 0.54 35.53
C LYS A 596 -3.75 0.50 36.36
N ILE A 597 -4.86 0.97 35.78
CA ILE A 597 -6.18 0.96 36.42
C ILE A 597 -6.80 -0.45 36.35
N VAL A 598 -6.64 -1.11 35.20
CA VAL A 598 -7.05 -2.51 35.02
C VAL A 598 -5.83 -3.42 34.92
N ASN A 599 -5.98 -4.68 35.32
CA ASN A 599 -4.98 -5.73 35.19
C ASN A 599 -5.59 -6.97 34.55
N GLY A 600 -4.72 -7.85 34.05
CA GLY A 600 -5.09 -9.17 33.55
C GLY A 600 -5.54 -10.11 34.66
N ILE A 601 -6.26 -11.15 34.27
CA ILE A 601 -6.56 -12.32 35.12
C ILE A 601 -5.40 -13.32 35.12
N SER A 602 -4.50 -13.24 34.15
CA SER A 602 -3.21 -13.93 34.09
C SER A 602 -2.16 -13.01 33.46
N THR A 603 -0.94 -13.51 33.30
CA THR A 603 0.15 -12.81 32.60
C THR A 603 -0.22 -12.40 31.17
N ASN A 604 -1.15 -13.13 30.55
CA ASN A 604 -1.47 -13.02 29.13
C ASN A 604 -2.97 -12.99 28.84
N LEU A 605 -3.87 -12.95 29.84
CA LEU A 605 -5.31 -12.86 29.61
C LEU A 605 -5.92 -11.72 30.45
N PHE A 606 -6.85 -11.00 29.84
CA PHE A 606 -7.69 -10.00 30.48
C PHE A 606 -9.05 -10.55 30.92
N GLY A 607 -9.61 -11.48 30.15
CA GLY A 607 -10.93 -12.08 30.31
C GLY A 607 -12.08 -11.11 30.02
N PRO A 608 -12.20 -10.50 28.81
CA PRO A 608 -13.19 -9.46 28.54
C PRO A 608 -14.64 -9.91 28.77
N GLU A 609 -14.99 -11.12 28.33
CA GLU A 609 -16.34 -11.69 28.45
C GLU A 609 -16.64 -12.33 29.82
N LYS A 610 -15.62 -12.46 30.68
CA LYS A 610 -15.81 -12.96 32.04
C LYS A 610 -16.67 -11.96 32.80
N ALA A 611 -17.68 -12.45 33.51
CA ALA A 611 -18.47 -11.61 34.39
C ALA A 611 -17.57 -10.94 35.43
N VAL A 612 -17.64 -9.62 35.53
CA VAL A 612 -16.82 -8.85 36.47
C VAL A 612 -17.28 -9.13 37.90
N THR A 613 -16.34 -9.33 38.81
CA THR A 613 -16.64 -9.51 40.23
C THR A 613 -16.69 -8.17 40.96
N ARG A 614 -17.34 -8.17 42.13
CA ARG A 614 -17.41 -6.97 42.99
C ARG A 614 -16.02 -6.51 43.44
N ALA A 615 -15.10 -7.45 43.70
CA ALA A 615 -13.72 -7.14 44.04
C ALA A 615 -12.97 -6.49 42.86
N GLU A 616 -13.19 -6.96 41.64
CA GLU A 616 -12.58 -6.39 40.44
C GLU A 616 -13.06 -4.95 40.21
N VAL A 617 -14.37 -4.66 40.36
CA VAL A 617 -14.88 -3.28 40.25
C VAL A 617 -14.32 -2.37 41.36
N ALA A 618 -14.18 -2.90 42.58
CA ALA A 618 -13.58 -2.16 43.70
C ALA A 618 -12.13 -1.76 43.41
N ALA A 619 -11.33 -2.71 42.92
CA ALA A 619 -9.95 -2.49 42.51
C ALA A 619 -9.84 -1.42 41.42
N MET A 620 -10.66 -1.53 40.37
CA MET A 620 -10.70 -0.55 39.28
C MET A 620 -11.03 0.84 39.80
N ALA A 621 -12.02 0.95 40.70
CA ALA A 621 -12.43 2.22 41.27
C ALA A 621 -11.34 2.87 42.14
N VAL A 622 -10.70 2.10 43.03
CA VAL A 622 -9.61 2.60 43.89
C VAL A 622 -8.46 3.15 43.05
N ARG A 623 -8.06 2.43 42.00
CA ARG A 623 -6.97 2.84 41.11
C ARG A 623 -7.35 4.02 40.23
N LEU A 624 -8.57 4.04 39.69
CA LEU A 624 -9.08 5.17 38.89
C LEU A 624 -9.07 6.47 39.69
N LEU A 625 -9.49 6.39 40.96
CA LEU A 625 -9.59 7.51 41.87
C LEU A 625 -8.24 7.89 42.52
N ASP A 626 -7.19 7.10 42.29
CA ASP A 626 -5.89 7.21 42.94
C ASP A 626 -6.00 7.31 44.47
N LEU A 627 -6.88 6.49 45.06
CA LEU A 627 -7.08 6.48 46.51
C LEU A 627 -5.91 5.80 47.20
N GLN A 628 -5.48 6.37 48.33
CA GLN A 628 -4.49 5.73 49.19
C GLN A 628 -5.05 4.42 49.74
N GLU A 629 -4.38 3.31 49.42
CA GLU A 629 -4.82 1.98 49.80
C GLU A 629 -4.76 1.79 51.32
N GLU A 630 -5.88 1.40 51.93
CA GLU A 630 -5.97 1.11 53.35
C GLU A 630 -5.83 -0.39 53.62
N SER A 631 -5.04 -0.74 54.63
CA SER A 631 -4.86 -2.14 55.02
C SER A 631 -6.17 -2.76 55.51
N TYR A 632 -6.47 -3.96 55.03
CA TYR A 632 -7.63 -4.73 55.44
C TYR A 632 -7.48 -5.23 56.88
N MET A 633 -8.38 -4.81 57.77
CA MET A 633 -8.32 -5.11 59.21
C MET A 633 -9.21 -6.28 59.62
N GLY A 634 -10.08 -6.78 58.73
CA GLY A 634 -11.02 -7.86 59.00
C GLY A 634 -12.48 -7.38 59.02
N GLU A 635 -12.80 -6.37 58.22
CA GLU A 635 -14.11 -5.73 58.13
C GLU A 635 -15.21 -6.69 57.63
N PHE A 636 -14.84 -7.73 56.87
CA PHE A 636 -15.77 -8.66 56.22
C PHE A 636 -15.44 -10.15 56.49
N ALA A 637 -16.46 -10.95 56.77
CA ALA A 637 -16.28 -12.37 57.07
C ALA A 637 -15.89 -13.21 55.84
N ASP A 638 -16.14 -12.72 54.63
CA ASP A 638 -15.89 -13.40 53.35
C ASP A 638 -14.67 -12.86 52.58
N VAL A 639 -13.80 -12.08 53.25
CA VAL A 639 -12.53 -11.60 52.69
C VAL A 639 -11.37 -12.13 53.53
N SER A 640 -10.48 -12.90 52.90
CA SER A 640 -9.21 -13.29 53.49
C SER A 640 -8.22 -12.13 53.44
N LYS A 641 -7.44 -11.92 54.52
CA LYS A 641 -6.40 -10.88 54.56
C LYS A 641 -5.32 -11.05 53.49
N ASN A 642 -5.15 -12.27 52.99
CA ASN A 642 -4.15 -12.60 51.97
C ASN A 642 -4.73 -12.58 50.54
N SER A 643 -6.01 -12.28 50.38
CA SER A 643 -6.59 -12.11 49.03
C SER A 643 -6.00 -10.87 48.38
N TRP A 644 -5.72 -10.96 47.07
CA TRP A 644 -5.11 -9.86 46.30
C TRP A 644 -5.92 -8.55 46.36
N TYR A 645 -7.24 -8.65 46.52
CA TYR A 645 -8.18 -7.52 46.57
C TYR A 645 -8.49 -7.02 47.98
N ALA A 646 -7.93 -7.59 49.04
CA ALA A 646 -8.42 -7.34 50.41
C ALA A 646 -8.37 -5.86 50.79
N ASN A 647 -7.25 -5.20 50.50
CA ASN A 647 -7.03 -3.79 50.79
C ASN A 647 -7.87 -2.88 49.87
N GLU A 648 -7.92 -3.16 48.57
CA GLU A 648 -8.73 -2.41 47.61
C GLU A 648 -10.23 -2.48 47.95
N VAL A 649 -10.73 -3.64 48.39
CA VAL A 649 -12.10 -3.81 48.87
C VAL A 649 -12.36 -3.00 50.15
N SER A 650 -11.43 -2.98 51.11
CA SER A 650 -11.55 -2.11 52.31
C SER A 650 -11.63 -0.64 51.93
N THR A 651 -10.74 -0.21 51.03
CA THR A 651 -10.62 1.16 50.56
C THR A 651 -11.88 1.61 49.83
N ALA A 652 -12.36 0.81 48.87
CA ALA A 652 -13.59 1.10 48.13
C ALA A 652 -14.83 1.13 49.03
N TYR A 653 -14.88 0.32 50.08
CA TYR A 653 -15.95 0.34 51.08
C TYR A 653 -15.94 1.64 51.89
N LYS A 654 -14.78 2.06 52.39
CA LYS A 654 -14.62 3.31 53.15
C LYS A 654 -14.91 4.55 52.31
N ALA A 655 -14.57 4.51 51.02
CA ALA A 655 -14.92 5.53 50.05
C ALA A 655 -16.41 5.53 49.64
N GLY A 656 -17.21 4.59 50.15
CA GLY A 656 -18.65 4.49 49.88
C GLY A 656 -18.99 4.01 48.46
N ILE A 657 -18.02 3.47 47.72
CA ILE A 657 -18.18 3.03 46.33
C ILE A 657 -18.92 1.69 46.31
N ILE A 658 -18.40 0.72 47.03
CA ILE A 658 -19.06 -0.58 47.24
C ILE A 658 -19.69 -0.61 48.63
N LEU A 659 -20.88 -1.21 48.75
CA LEU A 659 -21.51 -1.44 50.05
C LEU A 659 -21.70 -2.95 50.28
N GLY A 660 -21.48 -3.37 51.51
CA GLY A 660 -21.71 -4.74 51.98
C GLY A 660 -23.15 -4.96 52.45
N ASP A 661 -23.42 -6.22 52.75
CA ASP A 661 -24.65 -6.73 53.36
C ASP A 661 -24.29 -7.28 54.74
N GLY A 662 -24.37 -6.41 55.75
CA GLY A 662 -23.86 -6.69 57.10
C GLY A 662 -22.36 -6.97 57.10
N LYS A 663 -21.96 -8.18 57.51
CA LYS A 663 -20.55 -8.63 57.56
C LYS A 663 -20.02 -9.20 56.24
N TYR A 664 -20.79 -9.15 55.16
CA TYR A 664 -20.42 -9.79 53.89
C TYR A 664 -20.32 -8.77 52.77
N ILE A 665 -19.26 -8.83 51.96
CA ILE A 665 -19.09 -7.96 50.78
C ILE A 665 -19.27 -8.70 49.47
N LYS A 666 -19.26 -10.04 49.51
CA LYS A 666 -19.43 -10.99 48.41
C LYS A 666 -18.45 -10.70 47.27
N PRO A 667 -17.13 -10.70 47.52
CA PRO A 667 -16.11 -10.16 46.60
C PRO A 667 -16.12 -10.85 45.23
N GLU A 668 -16.33 -12.16 45.20
CA GLU A 668 -16.33 -12.97 43.96
C GLU A 668 -17.69 -12.98 43.23
N LYS A 669 -18.73 -12.34 43.78
CA LYS A 669 -20.05 -12.34 43.14
C LYS A 669 -20.01 -11.50 41.86
N ALA A 670 -20.49 -12.08 40.77
CA ALA A 670 -20.70 -11.38 39.50
C ALA A 670 -21.70 -10.21 39.64
N VAL A 671 -21.29 -9.04 39.17
CA VAL A 671 -22.04 -7.77 39.22
C VAL A 671 -23.18 -7.78 38.19
N THR A 672 -24.36 -7.33 38.60
CA THR A 672 -25.50 -7.12 37.70
C THR A 672 -25.51 -5.70 37.10
N ARG A 673 -26.21 -5.48 35.99
CA ARG A 673 -26.31 -4.16 35.33
C ARG A 673 -26.84 -3.07 36.27
N GLU A 674 -27.84 -3.37 37.10
CA GLU A 674 -28.35 -2.40 38.09
C GLU A 674 -27.32 -2.11 39.20
N GLU A 675 -26.53 -3.11 39.63
CA GLU A 675 -25.45 -2.91 40.61
C GLU A 675 -24.32 -2.06 39.99
N MET A 676 -23.98 -2.30 38.72
CA MET A 676 -22.94 -1.54 38.02
C MET A 676 -23.33 -0.07 37.83
N ALA A 677 -24.60 0.22 37.53
CA ALA A 677 -25.09 1.60 37.46
C ALA A 677 -24.88 2.33 38.80
N VAL A 678 -25.20 1.68 39.92
CA VAL A 678 -24.98 2.23 41.26
C VAL A 678 -23.48 2.47 41.53
N PHE A 679 -22.61 1.52 41.17
CA PHE A 679 -21.17 1.71 41.34
C PHE A 679 -20.63 2.84 40.48
N ALA A 680 -21.00 2.89 39.20
CA ALA A 680 -20.60 3.93 38.27
C ALA A 680 -21.00 5.33 38.78
N MET A 681 -22.24 5.49 39.25
CA MET A 681 -22.71 6.78 39.78
C MET A 681 -22.02 7.17 41.08
N ARG A 682 -21.60 6.22 41.92
CA ARG A 682 -20.81 6.51 43.12
C ARG A 682 -19.40 6.94 42.78
N ILE A 683 -18.75 6.25 41.84
CA ILE A 683 -17.43 6.62 41.34
C ILE A 683 -17.47 8.02 40.74
N TYR A 684 -18.48 8.30 39.91
CA TYR A 684 -18.71 9.62 39.33
C TYR A 684 -18.87 10.70 40.41
N ARG A 685 -19.74 10.47 41.41
CA ARG A 685 -19.94 11.42 42.54
C ARG A 685 -18.65 11.69 43.31
N VAL A 686 -17.83 10.67 43.56
CA VAL A 686 -16.55 10.84 44.24
C VAL A 686 -15.57 11.66 43.37
N LEU A 687 -15.61 11.52 42.05
CA LEU A 687 -14.77 12.27 41.13
C LEU A 687 -15.17 13.73 40.95
N THR A 688 -16.47 14.02 40.91
CA THR A 688 -17.00 15.33 40.51
C THR A 688 -17.56 16.16 41.66
N ASP A 689 -17.87 15.52 42.79
CA ASP A 689 -18.68 16.10 43.88
C ASP A 689 -20.09 16.52 43.45
N GLU A 690 -20.56 16.03 42.29
CA GLU A 690 -21.88 16.37 41.73
C GLU A 690 -22.92 15.27 41.95
N LYS A 691 -24.12 15.68 42.35
CA LYS A 691 -25.30 14.81 42.36
C LYS A 691 -26.11 15.02 41.07
N VAL A 692 -26.06 14.03 40.19
CA VAL A 692 -26.90 14.00 38.99
C VAL A 692 -28.21 13.29 39.31
N GLU A 693 -29.32 14.01 39.14
CA GLU A 693 -30.68 13.46 39.15
C GLU A 693 -31.23 13.47 37.72
N ALA A 694 -31.83 12.36 37.29
CA ALA A 694 -32.46 12.31 35.97
C ALA A 694 -33.68 13.24 35.96
N THR A 695 -33.69 14.20 35.04
CA THR A 695 -34.75 15.22 34.93
C THR A 695 -36.01 14.74 34.21
N GLU A 696 -35.92 13.61 33.48
CA GLU A 696 -37.03 13.00 32.75
C GLU A 696 -37.05 11.47 32.95
N GLU A 697 -38.25 10.87 32.96
CA GLU A 697 -38.41 9.41 33.08
C GLU A 697 -38.05 8.76 31.74
N ILE A 698 -36.87 8.14 31.66
CA ILE A 698 -36.41 7.42 30.48
C ILE A 698 -37.35 6.24 30.20
N ALA A 699 -37.75 6.10 28.93
CA ALA A 699 -38.61 5.01 28.50
C ALA A 699 -37.86 3.66 28.55
N ILE A 700 -38.03 2.93 29.66
CA ILE A 700 -37.48 1.59 29.87
C ILE A 700 -38.64 0.59 29.97
N SER A 701 -38.68 -0.39 29.06
CA SER A 701 -39.78 -1.35 28.94
C SER A 701 -39.89 -2.28 30.16
N ASP A 702 -38.76 -2.63 30.78
CA ASP A 702 -38.67 -3.48 31.96
C ASP A 702 -38.40 -2.70 33.27
N LYS A 703 -38.79 -1.42 33.35
CA LYS A 703 -38.55 -0.55 34.52
C LYS A 703 -39.02 -1.12 35.85
N ASN A 704 -40.05 -1.97 35.83
CA ASN A 704 -40.58 -2.64 37.02
C ASN A 704 -39.67 -3.75 37.55
N SER A 705 -38.75 -4.26 36.73
CA SER A 705 -37.72 -5.25 37.11
C SER A 705 -36.49 -4.61 37.76
N ILE A 706 -36.34 -3.28 37.65
CA ILE A 706 -35.27 -2.51 38.31
C ILE A 706 -35.63 -2.38 39.80
N SER A 707 -34.70 -2.77 40.66
CA SER A 707 -34.89 -2.68 42.10
C SER A 707 -35.05 -1.23 42.54
N SER A 708 -35.90 -0.97 43.54
CA SER A 708 -36.20 0.38 44.02
C SER A 708 -34.94 1.16 44.43
N TRP A 709 -33.96 0.48 45.03
CA TRP A 709 -32.69 1.07 45.45
C TRP A 709 -31.75 1.45 44.30
N ALA A 710 -31.92 0.88 43.11
CA ALA A 710 -31.06 1.14 41.95
C ALA A 710 -31.66 2.16 40.98
N ARG A 711 -32.98 2.39 41.04
CA ARG A 711 -33.74 3.09 40.00
C ARG A 711 -33.22 4.50 39.70
N GLN A 712 -32.87 5.27 40.73
CA GLN A 712 -32.34 6.62 40.55
C GLN A 712 -30.98 6.59 39.84
N ASP A 713 -30.07 5.72 40.30
CA ASP A 713 -28.72 5.62 39.72
C ASP A 713 -28.73 5.02 38.31
N VAL A 714 -29.66 4.09 38.01
CA VAL A 714 -29.87 3.58 36.63
C VAL A 714 -30.30 4.71 35.70
N ASN A 715 -31.31 5.50 36.08
CA ASN A 715 -31.77 6.61 35.24
C ASN A 715 -30.67 7.67 35.05
N ALA A 716 -29.90 7.98 36.10
CA ALA A 716 -28.79 8.93 36.02
C ALA A 716 -27.65 8.41 35.13
N ALA A 717 -27.26 7.13 35.27
CA ALA A 717 -26.21 6.53 34.47
C ALA A 717 -26.56 6.51 32.97
N ILE A 718 -27.83 6.26 32.63
CA ILE A 718 -28.30 6.32 31.24
C ILE A 718 -28.33 7.78 30.76
N SER A 719 -28.79 8.72 31.57
CA SER A 719 -28.82 10.16 31.23
C SER A 719 -27.44 10.73 30.92
N LEU A 720 -26.41 10.24 31.61
CA LEU A 720 -25.01 10.61 31.38
C LEU A 720 -24.34 9.85 30.22
N GLY A 721 -25.04 8.91 29.57
CA GLY A 721 -24.46 8.07 28.52
C GLY A 721 -23.46 7.04 29.02
N LEU A 722 -23.39 6.80 30.33
CA LEU A 722 -22.51 5.79 30.94
C LEU A 722 -22.98 4.37 30.61
N MET A 723 -24.29 4.16 30.56
CA MET A 723 -24.91 2.86 30.25
C MET A 723 -26.09 3.03 29.28
N ASP A 724 -26.29 2.04 28.41
CA ASP A 724 -27.30 2.09 27.36
C ASP A 724 -28.53 1.21 27.68
N VAL A 725 -29.67 1.56 27.08
CA VAL A 725 -30.87 0.71 27.00
C VAL A 725 -30.72 -0.18 25.76
N PHE A 726 -31.08 -1.46 25.88
CA PHE A 726 -31.04 -2.40 24.76
C PHE A 726 -32.00 -1.99 23.63
N THR A 727 -31.76 -2.52 22.43
CA THR A 727 -32.54 -2.18 21.23
C THR A 727 -34.01 -2.60 21.31
N ASP A 728 -34.36 -3.55 22.19
CA ASP A 728 -35.74 -3.95 22.51
C ASP A 728 -36.43 -3.02 23.53
N GLY A 729 -35.75 -1.96 23.94
CA GLY A 729 -36.23 -0.97 24.92
C GLY A 729 -36.05 -1.39 26.38
N SER A 730 -35.43 -2.54 26.67
CA SER A 730 -35.19 -3.01 28.04
C SER A 730 -33.80 -2.59 28.57
N PHE A 731 -33.66 -2.44 29.89
CA PHE A 731 -32.36 -2.22 30.54
C PHE A 731 -31.69 -3.54 30.97
N GLY A 732 -32.47 -4.57 31.26
CA GLY A 732 -32.00 -5.87 31.71
C GLY A 732 -31.27 -5.81 33.07
N PRO A 733 -31.90 -5.28 34.14
CA PRO A 733 -31.23 -4.94 35.41
C PRO A 733 -30.51 -6.12 36.08
N LYS A 734 -30.95 -7.36 35.85
CA LYS A 734 -30.38 -8.57 36.46
C LYS A 734 -29.31 -9.25 35.60
N ALA A 735 -29.11 -8.81 34.34
CA ALA A 735 -28.07 -9.33 33.48
C ALA A 735 -26.69 -9.07 34.09
N LYS A 736 -25.74 -9.97 33.84
CA LYS A 736 -24.36 -9.84 34.35
C LYS A 736 -23.56 -8.91 33.46
N VAL A 737 -22.69 -8.13 34.09
CA VAL A 737 -21.78 -7.22 33.40
C VAL A 737 -20.46 -7.92 33.16
N THR A 738 -19.95 -7.86 31.93
CA THR A 738 -18.64 -8.42 31.59
C THR A 738 -17.51 -7.49 32.06
N ARG A 739 -16.28 -8.01 32.18
CA ARG A 739 -15.11 -7.18 32.52
C ARG A 739 -14.88 -6.09 31.49
N ALA A 740 -15.11 -6.38 30.21
CA ALA A 740 -15.04 -5.38 29.14
C ALA A 740 -16.08 -4.26 29.31
N GLU A 741 -17.35 -4.60 29.51
CA GLU A 741 -18.42 -3.62 29.74
C GLU A 741 -18.13 -2.75 30.97
N ALA A 742 -17.67 -3.35 32.07
CA ALA A 742 -17.30 -2.61 33.27
C ALA A 742 -16.14 -1.64 33.00
N THR A 743 -15.14 -2.09 32.25
CA THR A 743 -13.98 -1.27 31.85
C THR A 743 -14.40 -0.10 30.96
N GLN A 744 -15.33 -0.31 30.02
CA GLN A 744 -15.90 0.76 29.20
C GLN A 744 -16.64 1.80 30.03
N ILE A 745 -17.46 1.38 30.99
CA ILE A 745 -18.19 2.30 31.88
C ILE A 745 -17.20 3.16 32.67
N ILE A 746 -16.14 2.55 33.22
CA ILE A 746 -15.07 3.27 33.93
C ILE A 746 -14.34 4.25 33.01
N TYR A 747 -14.05 3.84 31.78
CA TYR A 747 -13.42 4.71 30.79
C TYR A 747 -14.28 5.92 30.45
N LYS A 748 -15.59 5.73 30.20
CA LYS A 748 -16.53 6.83 29.96
C LYS A 748 -16.61 7.82 31.12
N ILE A 749 -16.50 7.36 32.37
CA ILE A 749 -16.42 8.25 33.54
C ILE A 749 -15.16 9.13 33.46
N LEU A 750 -14.01 8.56 33.07
CA LEU A 750 -12.77 9.31 32.90
C LEU A 750 -12.90 10.38 31.81
N GLU A 751 -13.54 10.04 30.68
CA GLU A 751 -13.79 10.96 29.56
C GLU A 751 -14.70 12.13 29.97
N LEU A 752 -15.85 11.84 30.60
CA LEU A 752 -16.81 12.87 31.03
C LEU A 752 -16.23 13.84 32.05
N THR A 753 -15.25 13.39 32.84
CA THR A 753 -14.63 14.22 33.88
C THR A 753 -13.36 14.94 33.42
N GLY A 754 -12.97 14.78 32.15
CA GLY A 754 -11.82 15.48 31.55
C GLY A 754 -10.46 15.07 32.13
N LYS A 755 -10.36 13.90 32.77
CA LYS A 755 -9.12 13.39 33.39
C LYS A 755 -8.35 12.41 32.48
N MET A 756 -8.46 12.57 31.15
CA MET A 756 -7.76 11.72 30.17
C MET A 756 -6.25 11.90 30.18
#